data_AF-A0A8H3LKL7-F1
#
_entry.id   AF-A0A8H3LKL7-F1
#
_cell.length_a   1.000
_cell.length_b   1.000
_cell.length_c   1.000
_cell.angle_alpha   90.00
_cell.angle_beta   90.00
_cell.angle_gamma   90.00
#
_symmetry.space_group_name_H-M   'P 1'
#
loop_
_entity.id
_entity.type
_entity.pdbx_description
1 polymer ?
#
loop_
_entity_poly.entity_id
_entity_poly.type
_entity_poly.pdbx_seq_one_letter_code
_entity_poly.pdbx_strand_id
1 'polypeptide(L)'
;MSNNTEPKVIGDTNDWIDWIEESIAKKQIKFYDYKHFDNTQEIGSGSLGKVYRANWKNSHGYLALKSFINFNIAAEEIVNELKLRREVDFHENIIRFYGITTENQNDNSKKYLLVMEYADSGTLRNYLSERFVNLTWNDKFNLALQLVNAISFLHDGEIAHRDLNPNNILVQKNTIKLADFGLSNRIKESFNFQSNLFKSIAYVDPQIFNVKKNSKNQIQIYSLNKKSDIYSIGVLLWEISSGRSPFFNEPNDFGLAMKILNGLREKPILHTPEDYIKIYTDCWNNEPDNRPTINQVFSKLNAIISDFQENEYNVDIQLLSEQLPNPNNEVPENIINNSLNKQIIRKFNRINIKEIEPLISSNLILNDFELVVNEIIHFLEDVEMTVIRKNKIIKYLNIHNISLQEIYNWLLSDQNNSNSVFLLGVFNHFGITIGVDEHKAFKLYLKAANSGNLSGMISLGNCYDKGIGTGVDKQKAFELYQNAANLGSKRGIYSIGYCYFNGIGTSINIQKAFELFQKATNLGITLGMTYLGYCYDNGIGTNIDKQKAFELYQMAANLGYYIAQYNLAIMYEYGDGVKMDINQAINWYKKSAEQGIISAVKIFLQCQNINAELKFTGNTNEWIDWIEESITKNKIEYYDYKHFNNIQEIGFGSFGKVYRANYKNSHNYLTLKSFFNFNIAIKEIVNEIKLQREVDFHENIIRFYGITTEIQSDSSKKYFLVMEYADNGVLRNYLNENFENLTWNDKINLALQLANAISYLHDKEIVHRDLDYQEGLKNYPIFNLNYCWNNEPNNRPNIDQVVTKLNTIISGFQQNEYNADIQLSNEQLLKPNNGISENDINNSLHKKMSQIIQNFSRINIKEIGPSISSNLIRNDFELIVNEIIFLFENVEIEKKKYETINFLNNYNVSLQKIYNWLLNNQDNSNSIFLLGVFNHFGIEGNVDKQKAFELYQKAANSENVFGMTSLGYCYGNGSGTSLNKQKAFNLYQKAANLGSVRGMHNLACCYRTGDGTNINGQKAFELYQKCANLGNVIRISDLGYCHENGIGTSVDEQEAFELYQKAANLGYYLAQYNLACMHKIGKGVERDKDQAIY
;
A
#
# COMPACT_ATOMS: atom_id res chain seq x y z
N MET A 1 -18.86 -64.35 41.58
CA MET A 1 -18.45 -63.55 42.75
C MET A 1 -18.13 -62.15 42.26
N SER A 2 -18.68 -61.17 42.95
CA SER A 2 -18.82 -59.75 42.61
C SER A 2 -17.52 -59.04 42.26
N ASN A 3 -17.48 -58.39 41.10
CA ASN A 3 -16.65 -57.20 40.88
C ASN A 3 -17.58 -56.02 40.69
N ASN A 4 -17.78 -55.27 41.77
CA ASN A 4 -18.30 -53.90 41.73
C ASN A 4 -17.25 -53.03 41.04
N THR A 5 -17.39 -52.84 39.74
CA THR A 5 -16.93 -51.62 39.09
C THR A 5 -18.11 -50.66 39.09
N GLU A 6 -18.03 -49.62 39.91
CA GLU A 6 -18.92 -48.47 39.82
C GLU A 6 -19.00 -48.03 38.35
N PRO A 7 -20.21 -47.78 37.80
CA PRO A 7 -20.31 -47.14 36.51
C PRO A 7 -19.66 -45.77 36.65
N LYS A 8 -18.59 -45.50 35.88
CA LYS A 8 -18.20 -44.12 35.58
C LYS A 8 -19.48 -43.40 35.17
N VAL A 9 -19.79 -42.30 35.84
CA VAL A 9 -20.91 -41.40 35.51
C VAL A 9 -20.77 -41.05 34.03
N ILE A 10 -21.56 -41.70 33.19
CA ILE A 10 -21.82 -41.26 31.83
C ILE A 10 -22.68 -40.02 32.05
N GLY A 11 -22.12 -38.83 31.78
CA GLY A 11 -22.92 -37.60 31.79
C GLY A 11 -24.13 -37.81 30.88
N ASP A 12 -25.30 -37.36 31.29
CA ASP A 12 -26.52 -37.59 30.53
C ASP A 12 -26.28 -37.02 29.12
N THR A 13 -26.58 -37.74 28.05
CA THR A 13 -26.31 -37.25 26.67
C THR A 13 -27.01 -35.91 26.40
N ASN A 14 -28.06 -35.62 27.17
CA ASN A 14 -28.74 -34.33 27.24
C ASN A 14 -27.84 -33.20 27.75
N ASP A 15 -26.94 -33.44 28.72
CA ASP A 15 -26.04 -32.41 29.28
C ASP A 15 -25.10 -31.83 28.21
N TRP A 16 -24.61 -32.68 27.30
CA TRP A 16 -23.73 -32.25 26.20
C TRP A 16 -24.48 -31.52 25.09
N ILE A 17 -25.70 -31.94 24.80
CA ILE A 17 -26.58 -31.25 23.84
C ILE A 17 -27.00 -29.88 24.41
N ASP A 18 -27.36 -29.83 25.69
CA ASP A 18 -27.67 -28.60 26.41
C ASP A 18 -26.47 -27.67 26.44
N TRP A 19 -25.25 -28.20 26.61
CA TRP A 19 -24.03 -27.40 26.49
C TRP A 19 -23.87 -26.76 25.11
N ILE A 20 -24.16 -27.49 24.02
CA ILE A 20 -24.07 -26.96 22.65
C ILE A 20 -25.16 -25.90 22.42
N GLU A 21 -26.41 -26.18 22.79
CA GLU A 21 -27.54 -25.27 22.63
C GLU A 21 -27.37 -23.99 23.48
N GLU A 22 -26.89 -24.12 24.72
CA GLU A 22 -26.57 -22.99 25.59
C GLU A 22 -25.41 -22.17 25.00
N SER A 23 -24.39 -22.84 24.45
CA SER A 23 -23.27 -22.18 23.77
C SER A 23 -23.73 -21.42 22.53
N ILE A 24 -24.69 -21.94 21.76
CA ILE A 24 -25.31 -21.25 20.64
C ILE A 24 -26.14 -20.04 21.12
N ALA A 25 -27.02 -20.23 22.11
CA ALA A 25 -27.90 -19.19 22.63
C ALA A 25 -27.11 -18.02 23.23
N LYS A 26 -25.98 -18.31 23.90
CA LYS A 26 -25.05 -17.31 24.45
C LYS A 26 -24.10 -16.71 23.41
N LYS A 27 -24.23 -17.09 22.13
CA LYS A 27 -23.32 -16.67 21.04
C LYS A 27 -21.84 -17.00 21.32
N GLN A 28 -21.58 -18.12 22.00
CA GLN A 28 -20.23 -18.68 22.22
C GLN A 28 -19.80 -19.57 21.05
N ILE A 29 -20.76 -20.24 20.41
CA ILE A 29 -20.56 -20.94 19.14
C ILE A 29 -21.50 -20.31 18.12
N LYS A 30 -20.94 -19.93 16.97
CA LYS A 30 -21.73 -19.33 15.89
C LYS A 30 -22.70 -20.37 15.33
N PHE A 31 -23.96 -19.99 15.23
CA PHE A 31 -24.98 -20.80 14.59
C PHE A 31 -25.22 -20.31 13.16
N TYR A 32 -25.15 -21.24 12.20
CA TYR A 32 -25.47 -21.01 10.81
C TYR A 32 -26.86 -21.57 10.54
N ASP A 33 -27.79 -20.72 10.09
CA ASP A 33 -29.12 -21.19 9.68
C ASP A 33 -29.01 -22.06 8.43
N TYR A 34 -29.40 -23.33 8.56
CA TYR A 34 -29.20 -24.34 7.52
C TYR A 34 -29.82 -23.94 6.17
N LYS A 35 -30.91 -23.17 6.19
CA LYS A 35 -31.64 -22.73 4.99
C LYS A 35 -30.82 -21.82 4.06
N HIS A 36 -29.68 -21.31 4.54
CA HIS A 36 -28.79 -20.44 3.78
C HIS A 36 -27.63 -21.21 3.13
N PHE A 37 -27.56 -22.52 3.33
CA PHE A 37 -26.68 -23.38 2.55
C PHE A 37 -27.39 -23.85 1.27
N ASP A 38 -26.68 -23.75 0.14
CA ASP A 38 -27.11 -24.28 -1.15
C ASP A 38 -25.97 -25.05 -1.82
N ASN A 39 -26.30 -25.77 -2.91
CA ASN A 39 -25.34 -26.59 -3.68
C ASN A 39 -24.55 -27.60 -2.81
N THR A 40 -25.22 -28.26 -1.87
CA THR A 40 -24.62 -29.25 -0.98
C THR A 40 -24.21 -30.51 -1.73
N GLN A 41 -22.93 -30.88 -1.70
CA GLN A 41 -22.36 -32.07 -2.36
C GLN A 41 -21.53 -32.89 -1.38
N GLU A 42 -21.74 -34.21 -1.30
CA GLU A 42 -20.91 -35.09 -0.47
C GLU A 42 -19.50 -35.19 -1.07
N ILE A 43 -18.47 -34.87 -0.27
CA ILE A 43 -17.06 -34.85 -0.69
C ILE A 43 -16.21 -35.89 0.04
N GLY A 44 -16.73 -36.49 1.11
CA GLY A 44 -16.03 -37.53 1.85
C GLY A 44 -16.91 -38.22 2.87
N SER A 45 -16.59 -39.48 3.17
CA SER A 45 -17.31 -40.29 4.16
C SER A 45 -16.32 -41.08 5.02
N GLY A 46 -16.38 -40.89 6.34
CA GLY A 46 -15.56 -41.58 7.34
C GLY A 46 -16.39 -42.42 8.29
N SER A 47 -15.75 -43.03 9.29
CA SER A 47 -16.44 -43.81 10.33
C SER A 47 -17.25 -42.95 11.30
N LEU A 48 -16.89 -41.67 11.43
CA LEU A 48 -17.56 -40.72 12.34
C LEU A 48 -18.69 -39.96 11.63
N GLY A 49 -18.69 -39.90 10.30
CA GLY A 49 -19.78 -39.33 9.51
C GLY A 49 -19.34 -38.84 8.14
N LYS A 50 -20.20 -38.05 7.50
CA LYS A 50 -20.03 -37.55 6.12
C LYS A 50 -19.66 -36.08 6.10
N VAL A 51 -18.82 -35.69 5.15
CA VAL A 51 -18.44 -34.30 4.89
C VAL A 51 -19.06 -33.88 3.57
N TYR A 52 -19.72 -32.73 3.59
CA TYR A 52 -20.31 -32.10 2.42
C TYR A 52 -19.61 -30.77 2.13
N ARG A 53 -19.49 -30.41 0.87
CA ARG A 53 -19.20 -29.06 0.42
C ARG A 53 -20.52 -28.32 0.22
N ALA A 54 -20.63 -27.09 0.69
CA ALA A 54 -21.81 -26.26 0.51
C ALA A 54 -21.42 -24.81 0.23
N ASN A 55 -22.27 -24.09 -0.51
CA ASN A 55 -22.19 -22.64 -0.62
C ASN A 55 -22.94 -22.02 0.56
N TRP A 56 -22.41 -20.94 1.12
CA TRP A 56 -23.15 -20.12 2.08
C TRP A 56 -23.65 -18.85 1.38
N LYS A 57 -24.90 -18.44 1.63
CA LYS A 57 -25.57 -17.29 1.00
C LYS A 57 -24.61 -16.11 0.75
N ASN A 58 -24.52 -15.69 -0.51
CA ASN A 58 -23.69 -14.58 -1.02
C ASN A 58 -22.17 -14.72 -0.85
N SER A 59 -21.65 -15.86 -0.37
CA SER A 59 -20.20 -16.11 -0.29
C SER A 59 -19.65 -16.70 -1.59
N HIS A 60 -18.44 -16.27 -1.97
CA HIS A 60 -17.72 -16.76 -3.15
C HIS A 60 -16.85 -17.99 -2.85
N GLY A 61 -16.94 -18.53 -1.63
CA GLY A 61 -16.16 -19.66 -1.15
C GLY A 61 -17.06 -20.79 -0.66
N TYR A 62 -16.57 -22.02 -0.80
CA TYR A 62 -17.27 -23.18 -0.26
C TYR A 62 -16.96 -23.35 1.22
N LEU A 63 -17.91 -23.90 1.97
CA LEU A 63 -17.74 -24.36 3.34
C LEU A 63 -17.86 -25.89 3.37
N ALA A 64 -17.15 -26.51 4.31
CA ALA A 64 -17.28 -27.92 4.61
C ALA A 64 -18.27 -28.14 5.75
N LEU A 65 -19.26 -29.01 5.56
CA LEU A 65 -20.24 -29.43 6.56
C LEU A 65 -19.93 -30.86 6.99
N LYS A 66 -19.43 -31.05 8.21
CA LYS A 66 -19.18 -32.39 8.79
C LYS A 66 -20.41 -32.83 9.58
N SER A 67 -21.05 -33.90 9.12
CA SER A 67 -22.14 -34.59 9.81
C SER A 67 -21.61 -35.76 10.63
N PHE A 68 -22.42 -36.27 11.58
CA PHE A 68 -22.08 -37.41 12.42
C PHE A 68 -23.11 -38.54 12.28
N ILE A 69 -22.65 -39.81 12.28
CA ILE A 69 -23.53 -40.98 12.09
C ILE A 69 -24.53 -41.14 13.24
N ASN A 70 -24.12 -40.82 14.47
CA ASN A 70 -24.99 -40.85 15.64
C ASN A 70 -24.62 -39.75 16.64
N PHE A 71 -25.20 -38.56 16.45
CA PHE A 71 -24.86 -37.37 17.23
C PHE A 71 -25.13 -37.53 18.73
N ASN A 72 -26.23 -38.19 19.12
CA ASN A 72 -26.57 -38.35 20.54
C ASN A 72 -25.56 -39.21 21.30
N ILE A 73 -24.94 -40.19 20.63
CA ILE A 73 -23.88 -41.02 21.22
C ILE A 73 -22.52 -40.30 21.14
N ALA A 74 -22.29 -39.49 20.11
CA ALA A 74 -21.03 -38.79 19.86
C ALA A 74 -20.96 -37.38 20.48
N ALA A 75 -21.99 -36.91 21.20
CA ALA A 75 -22.07 -35.53 21.69
C ALA A 75 -20.89 -35.15 22.60
N GLU A 76 -20.45 -36.07 23.47
CA GLU A 76 -19.26 -35.88 24.31
C GLU A 76 -17.98 -35.72 23.47
N GLU A 77 -17.77 -36.59 22.49
CA GLU A 77 -16.60 -36.56 21.58
C GLU A 77 -16.59 -35.27 20.75
N ILE A 78 -17.76 -34.81 20.31
CA ILE A 78 -17.92 -33.56 19.55
C ILE A 78 -17.63 -32.35 20.45
N VAL A 79 -18.14 -32.32 21.68
CA VAL A 79 -17.84 -31.24 22.63
C VAL A 79 -16.33 -31.20 22.95
N ASN A 80 -15.69 -32.36 23.08
CA ASN A 80 -14.24 -32.42 23.28
C ASN A 80 -13.47 -31.98 22.03
N GLU A 81 -13.89 -32.38 20.83
CA GLU A 81 -13.34 -31.90 19.56
C GLU A 81 -13.50 -30.37 19.45
N LEU A 82 -14.65 -29.82 19.81
CA LEU A 82 -14.92 -28.37 19.82
C LEU A 82 -14.03 -27.62 20.82
N LYS A 83 -13.83 -28.16 22.03
CA LYS A 83 -12.93 -27.58 23.05
C LYS A 83 -11.48 -27.55 22.56
N LEU A 84 -10.98 -28.67 22.07
CA LEU A 84 -9.61 -28.76 21.53
C LEU A 84 -9.44 -27.83 20.33
N ARG A 85 -10.40 -27.80 19.41
CA ARG A 85 -10.37 -26.90 18.25
C ARG A 85 -10.24 -25.44 18.66
N ARG A 86 -10.98 -24.98 19.67
CA ARG A 86 -10.84 -23.60 20.19
C ARG A 86 -9.44 -23.27 20.70
N GLU A 87 -8.68 -24.26 21.18
CA GLU A 87 -7.30 -24.07 21.62
C GLU A 87 -6.30 -24.00 20.46
N VAL A 88 -6.66 -24.53 19.28
CA VAL A 88 -5.73 -24.70 18.14
C VAL A 88 -6.15 -23.94 16.87
N ASP A 89 -7.32 -23.31 16.85
CA ASP A 89 -7.95 -22.66 15.67
C ASP A 89 -7.16 -21.45 15.12
N PHE A 90 -6.14 -20.98 15.85
CA PHE A 90 -5.30 -19.87 15.42
C PHE A 90 -4.11 -20.27 14.55
N HIS A 91 -3.78 -21.57 14.43
CA HIS A 91 -2.67 -22.01 13.60
C HIS A 91 -3.06 -22.08 12.11
N GLU A 92 -2.23 -21.51 11.21
CA GLU A 92 -2.54 -21.41 9.78
C GLU A 92 -2.69 -22.76 9.06
N ASN A 93 -1.92 -23.77 9.50
CA ASN A 93 -1.93 -25.13 8.94
C ASN A 93 -2.94 -26.07 9.62
N ILE A 94 -3.98 -25.57 10.28
CA ILE A 94 -5.08 -26.38 10.86
C ILE A 94 -6.41 -25.96 10.23
N ILE A 95 -7.26 -26.91 9.87
CA ILE A 95 -8.60 -26.63 9.32
C ILE A 95 -9.44 -25.87 10.34
N ARG A 96 -9.86 -24.67 9.96
CA ARG A 96 -10.62 -23.77 10.82
C ARG A 96 -12.04 -24.27 11.06
N PHE A 97 -12.52 -24.04 12.28
CA PHE A 97 -13.89 -24.31 12.69
C PHE A 97 -14.69 -23.01 12.75
N TYR A 98 -15.78 -22.92 11.97
CA TYR A 98 -16.57 -21.69 11.88
C TYR A 98 -17.81 -21.69 12.76
N GLY A 99 -18.41 -22.85 13.05
CA GLY A 99 -19.62 -22.90 13.85
C GLY A 99 -20.44 -24.18 13.64
N ILE A 100 -21.70 -24.14 14.06
CA ILE A 100 -22.63 -25.28 13.99
C ILE A 100 -23.85 -24.88 13.19
N THR A 101 -24.40 -25.83 12.44
CA THR A 101 -25.73 -25.72 11.83
C THR A 101 -26.59 -26.92 12.20
N THR A 102 -27.91 -26.79 12.11
CA THR A 102 -28.85 -27.89 12.36
C THR A 102 -29.78 -28.09 11.18
N GLU A 103 -29.82 -29.31 10.67
CA GLU A 103 -30.79 -29.76 9.67
C GLU A 103 -31.95 -30.49 10.39
N ASN A 104 -33.19 -30.08 10.14
CA ASN A 104 -34.37 -30.75 10.71
C ASN A 104 -34.61 -32.07 9.99
N GLN A 105 -34.70 -33.18 10.74
CA GLN A 105 -35.05 -34.48 10.20
C GLN A 105 -36.57 -34.70 10.18
N ASN A 106 -37.01 -35.69 9.39
CA ASN A 106 -38.43 -36.04 9.20
C ASN A 106 -39.16 -36.44 10.51
N ASP A 107 -38.42 -36.77 11.56
CA ASP A 107 -38.92 -37.14 12.90
C ASP A 107 -38.90 -35.95 13.90
N ASN A 108 -38.70 -34.72 13.42
CA ASN A 108 -38.48 -33.50 14.21
C ASN A 108 -37.20 -33.51 15.09
N SER A 109 -36.29 -34.47 14.90
CA SER A 109 -34.98 -34.43 15.54
C SER A 109 -34.03 -33.45 14.82
N LYS A 110 -33.13 -32.81 15.57
CA LYS A 110 -32.10 -31.92 15.02
C LYS A 110 -30.86 -32.74 14.67
N LYS A 111 -30.42 -32.66 13.42
CA LYS A 111 -29.13 -33.16 12.98
C LYS A 111 -28.12 -32.03 13.03
N TYR A 112 -27.16 -32.09 13.94
CA TYR A 112 -26.09 -31.09 14.04
C TYR A 112 -24.97 -31.39 13.05
N LEU A 113 -24.45 -30.34 12.41
CA LEU A 113 -23.29 -30.38 11.54
C LEU A 113 -22.28 -29.31 11.94
N LEU A 114 -20.99 -29.63 11.87
CA LEU A 114 -19.92 -28.65 12.01
C LEU A 114 -19.72 -27.92 10.68
N VAL A 115 -19.62 -26.60 10.75
CA VAL A 115 -19.29 -25.71 9.63
C VAL A 115 -17.80 -25.41 9.71
N MET A 116 -17.05 -25.74 8.66
CA MET A 116 -15.59 -25.76 8.65
C MET A 116 -15.02 -25.17 7.35
N GLU A 117 -13.75 -24.82 7.39
CA GLU A 117 -12.97 -24.41 6.21
C GLU A 117 -12.96 -25.50 5.14
N TYR A 118 -13.14 -25.11 3.87
CA TYR A 118 -13.07 -26.01 2.73
C TYR A 118 -11.67 -25.95 2.07
N ALA A 119 -11.00 -27.10 2.03
CA ALA A 119 -9.74 -27.26 1.32
C ALA A 119 -9.99 -27.72 -0.13
N ASP A 120 -9.65 -26.86 -1.10
CA ASP A 120 -10.02 -27.02 -2.50
C ASP A 120 -9.23 -28.10 -3.26
N SER A 121 -8.04 -28.46 -2.77
CA SER A 121 -7.16 -29.45 -3.40
C SER A 121 -7.30 -30.85 -2.79
N GLY A 122 -8.27 -31.04 -1.90
CA GLY A 122 -8.59 -32.33 -1.27
C GLY A 122 -7.51 -32.80 -0.28
N THR A 123 -7.37 -34.12 -0.14
CA THR A 123 -6.39 -34.74 0.77
C THR A 123 -4.97 -34.66 0.21
N LEU A 124 -3.96 -34.72 1.09
CA LEU A 124 -2.55 -34.77 0.71
C LEU A 124 -2.28 -35.95 -0.23
N ARG A 125 -2.96 -37.09 0.00
CA ARG A 125 -2.88 -38.26 -0.88
C ARG A 125 -3.30 -37.92 -2.31
N ASN A 126 -4.46 -37.28 -2.47
CA ASN A 126 -4.98 -36.90 -3.78
C ASN A 126 -4.05 -35.87 -4.45
N TYR A 127 -3.64 -34.86 -3.69
CA TYR A 127 -2.75 -33.81 -4.15
C TYR A 127 -1.42 -34.36 -4.68
N LEU A 128 -0.76 -35.26 -3.94
CA LEU A 128 0.46 -35.91 -4.40
C LEU A 128 0.18 -36.77 -5.64
N SER A 129 -0.91 -37.56 -5.66
CA SER A 129 -1.21 -38.40 -6.83
C SER A 129 -1.41 -37.61 -8.13
N GLU A 130 -1.95 -36.39 -8.05
CA GLU A 130 -2.25 -35.55 -9.21
C GLU A 130 -1.09 -34.63 -9.62
N ARG A 131 -0.32 -34.13 -8.64
CA ARG A 131 0.65 -33.05 -8.86
C ARG A 131 2.11 -33.46 -8.68
N PHE A 132 2.40 -34.66 -8.18
CA PHE A 132 3.77 -35.03 -7.77
C PHE A 132 4.83 -34.87 -8.86
N VAL A 133 4.50 -35.13 -10.13
CA VAL A 133 5.43 -34.96 -11.28
C VAL A 133 5.89 -33.51 -11.44
N ASN A 134 5.06 -32.55 -11.02
CA ASN A 134 5.32 -31.12 -11.15
C ASN A 134 5.89 -30.51 -9.86
N LEU A 135 6.04 -31.28 -8.77
CA LEU A 135 6.57 -30.77 -7.50
C LEU A 135 8.09 -30.74 -7.51
N THR A 136 8.65 -29.56 -7.33
CA THR A 136 10.08 -29.36 -7.11
C THR A 136 10.49 -29.81 -5.70
N TRP A 137 11.79 -29.91 -5.44
CA TRP A 137 12.28 -30.16 -4.07
C TRP A 137 11.93 -29.03 -3.11
N ASN A 138 11.92 -27.78 -3.58
CA ASN A 138 11.48 -26.63 -2.78
C ASN A 138 10.01 -26.77 -2.35
N ASP A 139 9.12 -27.19 -3.27
CA ASP A 139 7.71 -27.46 -2.94
C ASP A 139 7.58 -28.57 -1.88
N LYS A 140 8.35 -29.64 -2.03
CA LYS A 140 8.36 -30.77 -1.08
C LYS A 140 8.88 -30.35 0.30
N PHE A 141 9.91 -29.51 0.36
CA PHE A 141 10.40 -28.95 1.61
C PHE A 141 9.34 -28.06 2.27
N ASN A 142 8.66 -27.22 1.51
CA ASN A 142 7.59 -26.36 2.03
C ASN A 142 6.42 -27.18 2.62
N LEU A 143 5.97 -28.21 1.91
CA LEU A 143 4.95 -29.14 2.42
C LEU A 143 5.41 -29.82 3.72
N ALA A 144 6.65 -30.33 3.75
CA ALA A 144 7.22 -30.96 4.93
C ALA A 144 7.30 -29.99 6.13
N LEU A 145 7.70 -28.74 5.88
CA LEU A 145 7.87 -27.74 6.92
C LEU A 145 6.54 -27.32 7.54
N GLN A 146 5.52 -27.06 6.70
CA GLN A 146 4.17 -26.74 7.14
C GLN A 146 3.55 -27.85 8.00
N LEU A 147 3.74 -29.11 7.61
CA LEU A 147 3.27 -30.26 8.39
C LEU A 147 3.97 -30.33 9.76
N VAL A 148 5.29 -30.20 9.79
CA VAL A 148 6.06 -30.25 11.04
C VAL A 148 5.70 -29.08 11.96
N ASN A 149 5.45 -27.89 11.42
CA ASN A 149 4.98 -26.73 12.16
C ASN A 149 3.64 -26.97 12.85
N ALA A 150 2.65 -27.49 12.12
CA ALA A 150 1.34 -27.82 12.67
C ALA A 150 1.44 -28.78 13.87
N ILE A 151 2.28 -29.82 13.75
CA ILE A 151 2.44 -30.81 14.83
C ILE A 151 3.27 -30.25 15.99
N SER A 152 4.26 -29.42 15.71
CA SER A 152 5.03 -28.74 16.75
C SER A 152 4.12 -27.92 17.64
N PHE A 153 3.24 -27.14 17.03
CA PHE A 153 2.24 -26.35 17.71
C PHE A 153 1.30 -27.19 18.60
N LEU A 154 0.80 -28.32 18.12
CA LEU A 154 0.00 -29.24 18.95
C LEU A 154 0.79 -29.78 20.14
N HIS A 155 2.04 -30.18 19.91
CA HIS A 155 2.88 -30.76 20.95
C HIS A 155 3.21 -29.74 22.05
N ASP A 156 3.44 -28.47 21.70
CA ASP A 156 3.63 -27.39 22.68
C ASP A 156 2.37 -27.15 23.53
N GLY A 157 1.18 -27.38 22.97
CA GLY A 157 -0.11 -27.39 23.68
C GLY A 157 -0.37 -28.63 24.55
N GLU A 158 0.60 -29.56 24.66
CA GLU A 158 0.43 -30.87 25.31
C GLU A 158 -0.70 -31.72 24.68
N ILE A 159 -0.94 -31.52 23.38
CA ILE A 159 -1.91 -32.26 22.56
C ILE A 159 -1.14 -33.24 21.67
N ALA A 160 -1.61 -34.49 21.62
CA ALA A 160 -1.15 -35.48 20.64
C ALA A 160 -2.27 -35.74 19.63
N HIS A 161 -1.94 -35.74 18.33
CA HIS A 161 -2.94 -35.89 17.26
C HIS A 161 -3.43 -37.34 17.14
N ARG A 162 -2.52 -38.31 17.26
CA ARG A 162 -2.74 -39.77 17.34
C ARG A 162 -3.30 -40.46 16.08
N ASP A 163 -3.77 -39.70 15.10
CA ASP A 163 -4.25 -40.23 13.81
C ASP A 163 -3.70 -39.44 12.60
N LEU A 164 -2.40 -39.19 12.57
CA LEU A 164 -1.75 -38.52 11.44
C LEU A 164 -1.59 -39.48 10.26
N ASN A 165 -2.28 -39.17 9.17
CA ASN A 165 -2.23 -39.90 7.91
C ASN A 165 -2.61 -38.95 6.76
N PRO A 166 -2.29 -39.26 5.49
CA PRO A 166 -2.47 -38.31 4.38
C PRO A 166 -3.93 -38.01 4.04
N ASN A 167 -4.90 -38.76 4.58
CA ASN A 167 -6.33 -38.45 4.41
C ASN A 167 -6.83 -37.41 5.43
N ASN A 168 -6.16 -37.32 6.58
CA ASN A 168 -6.43 -36.32 7.62
C ASN A 168 -5.61 -35.03 7.42
N ILE A 169 -4.83 -34.97 6.34
CA ILE A 169 -4.07 -33.79 5.94
C ILE A 169 -4.67 -33.32 4.63
N LEU A 170 -5.20 -32.10 4.61
CA LEU A 170 -5.77 -31.49 3.42
C LEU A 170 -4.77 -30.49 2.81
N VAL A 171 -4.97 -30.16 1.54
CA VAL A 171 -4.19 -29.14 0.84
C VAL A 171 -5.13 -28.07 0.30
N GLN A 172 -4.77 -26.81 0.51
CA GLN A 172 -5.50 -25.65 0.00
C GLN A 172 -4.49 -24.66 -0.57
N LYS A 173 -4.58 -24.35 -1.87
CA LYS A 173 -3.63 -23.43 -2.56
C LYS A 173 -2.15 -23.72 -2.20
N ASN A 174 -1.72 -24.98 -2.33
CA ASN A 174 -0.37 -25.47 -1.97
C ASN A 174 0.02 -25.35 -0.49
N THR A 175 -0.94 -25.10 0.41
CA THR A 175 -0.73 -25.04 1.86
C THR A 175 -1.37 -26.25 2.54
N ILE A 176 -0.63 -26.91 3.44
CA ILE A 176 -1.14 -28.00 4.26
C ILE A 176 -2.11 -27.48 5.32
N LYS A 177 -3.21 -28.22 5.50
CA LYS A 177 -4.24 -28.01 6.51
C LYS A 177 -4.54 -29.31 7.24
N LEU A 178 -4.12 -29.41 8.49
CA LEU A 178 -4.39 -30.55 9.36
C LEU A 178 -5.88 -30.59 9.73
N ALA A 179 -6.50 -31.74 9.51
CA ALA A 179 -7.92 -31.98 9.74
C ALA A 179 -8.13 -33.13 10.74
N ASP A 180 -9.38 -33.25 11.18
CA ASP A 180 -9.90 -34.34 12.02
C ASP A 180 -9.23 -34.58 13.39
N PHE A 181 -9.77 -33.94 14.44
CA PHE A 181 -9.30 -34.04 15.82
C PHE A 181 -10.06 -35.09 16.63
N GLY A 182 -10.89 -35.94 16.00
CA GLY A 182 -11.78 -36.87 16.71
C GLY A 182 -11.05 -37.87 17.64
N LEU A 183 -9.78 -38.16 17.40
CA LEU A 183 -8.93 -39.01 18.26
C LEU A 183 -7.84 -38.23 19.00
N SER A 184 -7.77 -36.92 18.80
CA SER A 184 -6.81 -36.04 19.48
C SER A 184 -7.20 -35.90 20.94
N ASN A 185 -6.21 -35.91 21.83
CA ASN A 185 -6.47 -35.67 23.24
C ASN A 185 -5.25 -35.07 23.96
N ARG A 186 -5.50 -34.38 25.07
CA ARG A 186 -4.47 -34.01 26.04
C ARG A 186 -3.82 -35.27 26.60
N ILE A 187 -2.51 -35.21 26.82
CA ILE A 187 -1.70 -36.36 27.23
C ILE A 187 -2.14 -37.00 28.56
N LYS A 188 -2.89 -36.26 29.40
CA LYS A 188 -3.34 -36.70 30.73
C LYS A 188 -4.70 -37.43 30.73
N GLU A 189 -5.40 -37.52 29.60
CA GLU A 189 -6.76 -38.08 29.53
C GLU A 189 -6.78 -39.53 28.98
N SER A 190 -7.64 -40.38 29.56
CA SER A 190 -7.71 -41.82 29.25
C SER A 190 -8.40 -42.09 27.90
N PHE A 191 -7.77 -42.92 27.06
CA PHE A 191 -8.26 -43.30 25.72
C PHE A 191 -9.17 -44.54 25.76
N ASN A 192 -10.36 -44.47 25.15
CA ASN A 192 -11.19 -45.65 24.86
C ASN A 192 -10.89 -46.16 23.44
N PHE A 193 -10.44 -47.40 23.36
CA PHE A 193 -9.96 -48.03 22.13
C PHE A 193 -11.13 -48.53 21.28
N GLN A 194 -11.29 -48.08 20.02
CA GLN A 194 -12.15 -48.81 19.06
C GLN A 194 -11.88 -48.58 17.54
N SER A 195 -11.83 -49.74 16.86
CA SER A 195 -12.16 -50.14 15.47
C SER A 195 -11.41 -49.68 14.20
N ASN A 196 -10.57 -48.64 14.15
CA ASN A 196 -10.02 -48.16 12.85
C ASN A 196 -8.54 -48.44 12.53
N LEU A 197 -7.78 -49.11 13.41
CA LEU A 197 -6.33 -49.33 13.23
C LEU A 197 -5.94 -49.96 11.87
N PHE A 198 -6.84 -50.74 11.26
CA PHE A 198 -6.54 -51.47 10.02
C PHE A 198 -6.55 -50.61 8.75
N LYS A 199 -7.08 -49.37 8.77
CA LYS A 199 -7.09 -48.52 7.56
C LYS A 199 -5.77 -47.77 7.33
N SER A 200 -4.97 -47.55 8.37
CA SER A 200 -3.77 -46.71 8.34
C SER A 200 -2.55 -47.37 9.00
N ILE A 201 -2.41 -48.71 8.94
CA ILE A 201 -1.37 -49.48 9.65
C ILE A 201 0.04 -48.92 9.44
N ALA A 202 0.35 -48.47 8.22
CA ALA A 202 1.64 -47.91 7.87
C ALA A 202 2.00 -46.62 8.64
N TYR A 203 1.00 -45.84 9.07
CA TYR A 203 1.19 -44.54 9.73
C TYR A 203 1.08 -44.63 11.25
N VAL A 204 0.58 -45.75 11.79
CA VAL A 204 0.37 -45.92 13.22
C VAL A 204 1.65 -46.44 13.88
N ASP A 205 1.97 -45.90 15.06
CA ASP A 205 3.14 -46.30 15.84
C ASP A 205 3.13 -47.83 16.10
N PRO A 206 4.15 -48.58 15.65
CA PRO A 206 4.14 -50.04 15.72
C PRO A 206 4.04 -50.57 17.16
N GLN A 207 4.49 -49.79 18.16
CA GLN A 207 4.42 -50.21 19.56
C GLN A 207 2.98 -50.45 20.05
N ILE A 208 1.94 -49.94 19.36
CA ILE A 208 0.55 -50.26 19.68
C ILE A 208 0.23 -51.76 19.54
N PHE A 209 0.96 -52.47 18.68
CA PHE A 209 0.81 -53.91 18.46
C PHE A 209 1.65 -54.75 19.44
N ASN A 210 2.50 -54.10 20.25
CA ASN A 210 3.37 -54.76 21.23
C ASN A 210 2.63 -55.02 22.55
N VAL A 211 1.91 -56.13 22.60
CA VAL A 211 1.13 -56.52 23.79
C VAL A 211 2.05 -57.07 24.89
N LYS A 212 2.28 -56.31 25.96
CA LYS A 212 3.03 -56.75 27.15
C LYS A 212 2.08 -57.11 28.29
N LYS A 213 2.37 -58.20 29.02
CA LYS A 213 1.65 -58.55 30.26
C LYS A 213 2.44 -58.03 31.47
N ASN A 214 1.77 -57.33 32.38
CA ASN A 214 2.40 -56.92 33.63
C ASN A 214 2.54 -58.11 34.60
N SER A 215 3.26 -57.91 35.72
CA SER A 215 3.47 -58.91 36.78
C SER A 215 2.19 -59.42 37.46
N LYS A 216 1.03 -58.81 37.16
CA LYS A 216 -0.32 -59.20 37.62
C LYS A 216 -1.17 -59.83 36.49
N ASN A 217 -0.56 -60.25 35.38
CA ASN A 217 -1.24 -60.82 34.20
C ASN A 217 -2.24 -59.88 33.50
N GLN A 218 -2.19 -58.58 33.77
CA GLN A 218 -3.01 -57.60 33.05
C GLN A 218 -2.30 -57.15 31.76
N ILE A 219 -3.09 -57.02 30.70
CA ILE A 219 -2.64 -56.54 29.40
C ILE A 219 -2.28 -55.05 29.53
N GLN A 220 -1.01 -54.71 29.31
CA GLN A 220 -0.54 -53.33 29.24
C GLN A 220 -0.49 -52.93 27.77
N ILE A 221 -1.39 -52.02 27.38
CA ILE A 221 -1.49 -51.48 26.02
C ILE A 221 -0.66 -50.21 25.96
N TYR A 222 0.18 -50.09 24.93
CA TYR A 222 0.92 -48.86 24.65
C TYR A 222 -0.05 -47.71 24.34
N SER A 223 0.09 -46.58 25.04
CA SER A 223 -0.73 -45.39 24.80
C SER A 223 -0.05 -44.49 23.78
N LEU A 224 -0.78 -44.18 22.70
CA LEU A 224 -0.33 -43.24 21.68
C LEU A 224 -0.05 -41.87 22.32
N ASN A 225 1.10 -41.29 21.98
CA ASN A 225 1.62 -40.06 22.56
C ASN A 225 2.37 -39.23 21.50
N LYS A 226 3.04 -38.14 21.91
CA LYS A 226 3.81 -37.29 21.00
C LYS A 226 4.80 -38.06 20.12
N LYS A 227 5.49 -39.08 20.66
CA LYS A 227 6.42 -39.93 19.90
C LYS A 227 5.72 -40.80 18.85
N SER A 228 4.44 -41.12 19.06
CA SER A 228 3.62 -41.79 18.06
C SER A 228 3.32 -40.88 16.88
N ASP A 229 3.04 -39.59 17.12
CA ASP A 229 2.90 -38.60 16.05
C ASP A 229 4.22 -38.45 15.25
N ILE A 230 5.37 -38.47 15.94
CA ILE A 230 6.69 -38.43 15.26
C ILE A 230 6.87 -39.62 14.30
N TYR A 231 6.41 -40.81 14.68
CA TYR A 231 6.46 -41.96 13.79
C TYR A 231 5.65 -41.71 12.51
N SER A 232 4.40 -41.24 12.67
CA SER A 232 3.53 -40.89 11.54
C SER A 232 4.12 -39.80 10.65
N ILE A 233 4.75 -38.77 11.24
CA ILE A 233 5.49 -37.73 10.52
C ILE A 233 6.59 -38.33 9.66
N GLY A 234 7.38 -39.28 10.17
CA GLY A 234 8.41 -39.96 9.38
C GLY A 234 7.83 -40.63 8.13
N VAL A 235 6.71 -41.32 8.26
CA VAL A 235 6.05 -41.99 7.14
C VAL A 235 5.49 -40.97 6.14
N LEU A 236 4.91 -39.87 6.62
CA LEU A 236 4.40 -38.78 5.79
C LEU A 236 5.50 -38.03 5.02
N LEU A 237 6.66 -37.78 5.65
CA LEU A 237 7.82 -37.18 4.99
C LEU A 237 8.36 -38.11 3.88
N TRP A 238 8.36 -39.42 4.11
CA TRP A 238 8.70 -40.38 3.06
C TRP A 238 7.67 -40.39 1.92
N GLU A 239 6.39 -40.22 2.22
CA GLU A 239 5.34 -40.12 1.20
C GLU A 239 5.44 -38.82 0.39
N ILE A 240 5.76 -37.68 1.03
CA ILE A 240 6.00 -36.39 0.35
C ILE A 240 7.22 -36.50 -0.57
N SER A 241 8.29 -37.19 -0.16
CA SER A 241 9.48 -37.36 -0.99
C SER A 241 9.24 -38.29 -2.18
N SER A 242 8.44 -39.35 -1.98
CA SER A 242 8.25 -40.43 -2.95
C SER A 242 7.02 -40.28 -3.85
N GLY A 243 5.99 -39.57 -3.40
CA GLY A 243 4.68 -39.50 -4.04
C GLY A 243 3.93 -40.84 -4.00
N ARG A 244 4.41 -41.81 -3.21
CA ARG A 244 3.90 -43.19 -3.19
C ARG A 244 3.22 -43.49 -1.88
N SER A 245 2.17 -44.30 -1.96
CA SER A 245 1.60 -44.91 -0.76
C SER A 245 2.62 -45.86 -0.13
N PRO A 246 2.87 -45.78 1.19
CA PRO A 246 3.74 -46.72 1.87
C PRO A 246 3.14 -48.13 1.78
N PHE A 247 4.02 -49.09 1.52
CA PHE A 247 3.75 -50.51 1.38
C PHE A 247 2.64 -50.84 0.37
N PHE A 248 2.53 -50.07 -0.73
CA PHE A 248 1.43 -50.24 -1.71
C PHE A 248 1.31 -51.64 -2.33
N ASN A 249 2.39 -52.43 -2.31
CA ASN A 249 2.44 -53.81 -2.81
C ASN A 249 2.11 -54.88 -1.74
N GLU A 250 1.95 -54.50 -0.48
CA GLU A 250 1.66 -55.42 0.63
C GLU A 250 0.18 -55.30 1.04
N PRO A 251 -0.48 -56.41 1.40
CA PRO A 251 -1.83 -56.36 1.95
C PRO A 251 -1.82 -55.59 3.28
N ASN A 252 -2.75 -54.63 3.41
CA ASN A 252 -2.90 -53.82 4.62
C ASN A 252 -3.61 -54.62 5.73
N ASP A 253 -2.89 -55.58 6.33
CA ASP A 253 -3.41 -56.54 7.30
C ASP A 253 -2.53 -56.64 8.57
N PHE A 254 -2.93 -57.52 9.49
CA PHE A 254 -2.16 -57.79 10.71
C PHE A 254 -0.74 -58.31 10.42
N GLY A 255 -0.53 -59.00 9.30
CA GLY A 255 0.78 -59.46 8.86
C GLY A 255 1.73 -58.31 8.55
N LEU A 256 1.25 -57.29 7.84
CA LEU A 256 2.01 -56.06 7.61
C LEU A 256 2.33 -55.34 8.94
N ALA A 257 1.37 -55.24 9.86
CA ALA A 257 1.59 -54.64 11.18
C ALA A 257 2.74 -55.32 11.95
N MET A 258 2.79 -56.67 11.92
CA MET A 258 3.86 -57.43 12.57
C MET A 258 5.22 -57.26 11.86
N LYS A 259 5.24 -57.18 10.53
CA LYS A 259 6.49 -56.91 9.78
C LYS A 259 7.04 -55.53 10.14
N ILE A 260 6.18 -54.50 10.23
CA ILE A 260 6.56 -53.13 10.61
C ILE A 260 7.07 -53.09 12.06
N LEU A 261 6.40 -53.78 13.00
CA LEU A 261 6.87 -53.91 14.38
C LEU A 261 8.25 -54.56 14.48
N ASN A 262 8.55 -55.49 13.58
CA ASN A 262 9.86 -56.16 13.47
C ASN A 262 10.89 -55.36 12.65
N GLY A 263 10.62 -54.09 12.34
CA GLY A 263 11.58 -53.18 11.71
C GLY A 263 11.45 -53.06 10.18
N LEU A 264 10.43 -53.62 9.53
CA LEU A 264 10.16 -53.33 8.12
C LEU A 264 9.91 -51.83 7.94
N ARG A 265 10.66 -51.20 7.03
CA ARG A 265 10.53 -49.79 6.65
C ARG A 265 10.63 -49.67 5.13
N GLU A 266 10.12 -48.57 4.61
CA GLU A 266 10.25 -48.25 3.20
C GLU A 266 11.69 -47.94 2.80
N LYS A 267 12.01 -48.21 1.53
CA LYS A 267 13.34 -47.91 0.99
C LYS A 267 13.42 -46.43 0.59
N PRO A 268 14.56 -45.75 0.82
CA PRO A 268 14.79 -44.42 0.28
C PRO A 268 14.68 -44.40 -1.25
N ILE A 269 14.08 -43.34 -1.79
CA ILE A 269 13.90 -43.16 -3.24
C ILE A 269 15.12 -42.43 -3.83
N LEU A 270 15.54 -42.87 -5.02
CA LEU A 270 16.65 -42.26 -5.77
C LEU A 270 16.40 -40.74 -5.95
N HIS A 271 17.45 -39.94 -5.77
CA HIS A 271 17.41 -38.46 -5.83
C HIS A 271 16.69 -37.76 -4.65
N THR A 272 16.44 -38.47 -3.54
CA THR A 272 16.07 -37.83 -2.27
C THR A 272 17.34 -37.31 -1.56
N PRO A 273 17.38 -36.04 -1.11
CA PRO A 273 18.51 -35.49 -0.36
C PRO A 273 18.86 -36.34 0.87
N GLU A 274 20.15 -36.64 1.08
CA GLU A 274 20.60 -37.58 2.12
C GLU A 274 20.17 -37.14 3.54
N ASP A 275 20.27 -35.85 3.84
CA ASP A 275 19.85 -35.33 5.13
C ASP A 275 18.34 -35.42 5.33
N TYR A 276 17.55 -35.30 4.26
CA TYR A 276 16.09 -35.50 4.32
C TYR A 276 15.76 -36.98 4.58
N ILE A 277 16.51 -37.91 3.98
CA ILE A 277 16.42 -39.35 4.28
C ILE A 277 16.67 -39.59 5.76
N LYS A 278 17.69 -38.94 6.32
CA LYS A 278 18.05 -39.07 7.74
C LYS A 278 16.93 -38.59 8.66
N ILE A 279 16.25 -37.50 8.32
CA ILE A 279 15.13 -36.98 9.11
C ILE A 279 14.01 -38.02 9.23
N TYR A 280 13.46 -38.49 8.11
CA TYR A 280 12.33 -39.41 8.20
C TYR A 280 12.73 -40.78 8.75
N THR A 281 14.00 -41.18 8.56
CA THR A 281 14.50 -42.42 9.15
C THR A 281 14.72 -42.37 10.65
N ASP A 282 15.14 -41.22 11.19
CA ASP A 282 15.17 -40.98 12.63
C ASP A 282 13.75 -40.97 13.23
N CYS A 283 12.78 -40.40 12.50
CA CYS A 283 11.39 -40.28 12.95
C CYS A 283 10.68 -41.63 13.12
N TRP A 284 10.86 -42.57 12.19
CA TRP A 284 10.19 -43.88 12.24
C TRP A 284 10.97 -44.97 13.00
N ASN A 285 11.90 -44.58 13.89
CA ASN A 285 12.66 -45.52 14.73
C ASN A 285 11.71 -46.44 15.52
N ASN A 286 12.07 -47.72 15.65
CA ASN A 286 11.21 -48.69 16.31
C ASN A 286 11.05 -48.39 17.81
N GLU A 287 12.11 -47.90 18.46
CA GLU A 287 12.09 -47.49 19.86
C GLU A 287 11.62 -46.02 19.98
N PRO A 288 10.46 -45.74 20.61
CA PRO A 288 9.90 -44.38 20.68
C PRO A 288 10.84 -43.34 21.28
N ASP A 289 11.64 -43.72 22.27
CA ASP A 289 12.56 -42.81 22.97
C ASP A 289 13.76 -42.40 22.09
N ASN A 290 14.11 -43.20 21.09
CA ASN A 290 15.17 -42.90 20.13
C ASN A 290 14.69 -41.99 18.98
N ARG A 291 13.38 -41.77 18.84
CA ARG A 291 12.85 -40.83 17.85
C ARG A 291 13.20 -39.40 18.28
N PRO A 292 13.41 -38.47 17.34
CA PRO A 292 13.58 -37.06 17.66
C PRO A 292 12.32 -36.46 18.31
N THR A 293 12.44 -35.26 18.86
CA THR A 293 11.30 -34.39 19.13
C THR A 293 10.89 -33.65 17.87
N ILE A 294 9.65 -33.18 17.79
CA ILE A 294 9.19 -32.42 16.61
C ILE A 294 10.03 -31.15 16.37
N ASN A 295 10.49 -30.48 17.43
CA ASN A 295 11.40 -29.34 17.34
C ASN A 295 12.76 -29.72 16.75
N GLN A 296 13.30 -30.89 17.08
CA GLN A 296 14.53 -31.39 16.44
C GLN A 296 14.32 -31.73 14.96
N VAL A 297 13.14 -32.24 14.58
CA VAL A 297 12.78 -32.47 13.17
C VAL A 297 12.72 -31.15 12.41
N PHE A 298 12.05 -30.14 12.98
CA PHE A 298 11.97 -28.78 12.43
C PHE A 298 13.35 -28.15 12.21
N SER A 299 14.22 -28.17 13.22
CA SER A 299 15.58 -27.60 13.10
C SER A 299 16.41 -28.30 12.02
N LYS A 300 16.34 -29.62 11.92
CA LYS A 300 17.05 -30.36 10.86
C LYS A 300 16.51 -30.02 9.47
N LEU A 301 15.19 -29.90 9.32
CA LEU A 301 14.58 -29.58 8.04
C LEU A 301 14.94 -28.17 7.55
N ASN A 302 14.96 -27.17 8.44
CA ASN A 302 15.37 -25.81 8.10
C ASN A 302 16.84 -25.69 7.70
N ALA A 303 17.73 -26.47 8.32
CA ALA A 303 19.13 -26.51 7.93
C ALA A 303 19.29 -26.98 6.47
N ILE A 304 18.58 -28.04 6.09
CA ILE A 304 18.60 -28.55 4.70
C ILE A 304 18.09 -27.49 3.71
N ILE A 305 17.00 -26.79 4.05
CA ILE A 305 16.43 -25.76 3.17
C ILE A 305 17.43 -24.63 2.93
N SER A 306 18.15 -24.21 3.98
CA SER A 306 19.17 -23.16 3.88
C SER A 306 20.32 -23.59 2.98
N ASP A 307 20.84 -24.81 3.17
CA ASP A 307 21.93 -25.37 2.37
C ASP A 307 21.51 -25.62 0.90
N PHE A 308 20.24 -25.97 0.65
CA PHE A 308 19.72 -26.20 -0.69
C PHE A 308 19.65 -24.91 -1.52
N GLN A 309 19.25 -23.79 -0.89
CA GLN A 309 19.15 -22.48 -1.53
C GLN A 309 20.52 -21.89 -1.92
N GLU A 310 21.57 -22.15 -1.13
CA GLU A 310 22.94 -21.71 -1.47
C GLU A 310 23.55 -22.47 -2.66
N ASN A 311 23.12 -23.71 -2.91
CA ASN A 311 23.67 -24.54 -3.98
C ASN A 311 23.04 -24.26 -5.36
N GLU A 312 21.76 -23.88 -5.45
CA GLU A 312 21.12 -23.49 -6.73
C GLU A 312 21.74 -22.22 -7.33
N TYR A 313 22.13 -21.25 -6.49
CA TYR A 313 22.80 -20.02 -6.94
C TYR A 313 24.20 -20.25 -7.53
N ASN A 314 24.89 -21.33 -7.15
CA ASN A 314 26.24 -21.63 -7.64
C ASN A 314 26.25 -22.40 -8.97
N VAL A 315 25.17 -23.13 -9.30
CA VAL A 315 25.07 -23.91 -10.55
C VAL A 315 24.84 -23.01 -11.77
N ASP A 316 24.07 -21.93 -11.63
CA ASP A 316 23.81 -20.98 -12.72
C ASP A 316 25.05 -20.14 -13.12
N ILE A 317 25.98 -19.91 -12.19
CA ILE A 317 27.24 -19.19 -12.47
C ILE A 317 28.25 -20.08 -13.22
N GLN A 318 28.20 -21.41 -13.03
CA GLN A 318 29.14 -22.34 -13.64
C GLN A 318 28.76 -22.73 -15.09
N LEU A 319 27.47 -22.65 -15.45
CA LEU A 319 26.96 -22.88 -16.82
C LEU A 319 27.16 -21.68 -17.76
N LEU A 320 27.38 -20.47 -17.25
CA LEU A 320 27.60 -19.26 -18.04
C LEU A 320 29.05 -19.05 -18.50
N SER A 321 30.01 -19.85 -18.00
CA SER A 321 31.44 -19.64 -18.27
C SER A 321 32.08 -20.51 -19.37
N GLU A 322 31.33 -21.42 -20.03
CA GLU A 322 31.93 -22.40 -20.96
C GLU A 322 31.60 -22.24 -22.46
N GLN A 323 30.92 -21.19 -22.91
CA GLN A 323 30.64 -21.01 -24.35
C GLN A 323 31.01 -19.62 -24.89
N LEU A 324 32.29 -19.45 -25.19
CA LEU A 324 32.77 -18.46 -26.16
C LEU A 324 33.81 -19.09 -27.08
N PRO A 325 33.67 -18.88 -28.41
CA PRO A 325 34.83 -18.51 -29.20
C PRO A 325 34.65 -17.22 -30.03
N ASN A 326 35.81 -16.68 -30.40
CA ASN A 326 36.18 -15.34 -30.87
C ASN A 326 35.56 -14.87 -32.23
N PRO A 327 35.67 -13.55 -32.54
CA PRO A 327 34.99 -12.85 -33.62
C PRO A 327 35.78 -12.89 -34.94
N ASN A 328 35.09 -12.92 -36.08
CA ASN A 328 35.53 -12.31 -37.36
C ASN A 328 34.44 -12.43 -38.45
N ASN A 329 34.33 -11.36 -39.25
CA ASN A 329 33.73 -11.23 -40.61
C ASN A 329 32.28 -10.71 -40.77
N GLU A 330 32.18 -9.38 -40.86
CA GLU A 330 31.70 -8.55 -41.99
C GLU A 330 30.65 -9.05 -43.04
N VAL A 331 29.47 -8.37 -43.00
CA VAL A 331 28.60 -7.73 -44.06
C VAL A 331 28.23 -8.52 -45.36
N PRO A 332 27.33 -8.09 -46.31
CA PRO A 332 26.21 -7.12 -46.33
C PRO A 332 24.91 -7.49 -47.15
N GLU A 333 23.87 -6.64 -46.98
CA GLU A 333 22.98 -5.97 -47.98
C GLU A 333 21.76 -6.58 -48.72
N ASN A 334 20.67 -5.80 -48.60
CA ASN A 334 19.73 -5.29 -49.63
C ASN A 334 18.57 -6.16 -50.20
N ILE A 335 17.36 -5.55 -50.25
CA ILE A 335 16.53 -5.31 -51.46
C ILE A 335 15.38 -4.29 -51.14
N ILE A 336 15.60 -3.05 -51.59
CA ILE A 336 14.80 -2.19 -52.52
C ILE A 336 13.26 -2.05 -52.40
N ASN A 337 12.89 -0.76 -52.33
CA ASN A 337 11.60 -0.05 -52.55
C ASN A 337 10.84 -0.33 -53.86
N ASN A 338 9.51 -0.11 -53.84
CA ASN A 338 8.78 0.93 -54.63
C ASN A 338 7.26 0.67 -54.58
N SER A 339 6.44 1.58 -54.03
CA SER A 339 5.79 2.75 -54.64
C SER A 339 4.69 2.43 -55.67
N LEU A 340 3.44 2.84 -55.40
CA LEU A 340 2.61 3.55 -56.38
C LEU A 340 1.42 4.33 -55.76
N ASN A 341 1.43 5.63 -56.07
CA ASN A 341 0.31 6.54 -56.34
C ASN A 341 -0.49 7.27 -55.23
N LYS A 342 -0.14 8.56 -55.16
CA LYS A 342 -1.00 9.72 -54.83
C LYS A 342 -2.10 9.95 -55.88
N GLN A 343 -3.09 10.72 -55.43
CA GLN A 343 -4.03 11.61 -56.14
C GLN A 343 -5.42 11.06 -56.50
N ILE A 344 -6.41 11.40 -55.67
CA ILE A 344 -7.58 12.15 -56.13
C ILE A 344 -7.79 13.33 -55.17
N ILE A 345 -8.04 14.49 -55.78
CA ILE A 345 -8.08 15.84 -55.25
C ILE A 345 -9.55 16.34 -55.35
N ARG A 346 -9.99 17.16 -54.35
CA ARG A 346 -11.00 18.28 -54.39
C ARG A 346 -12.52 18.07 -54.11
N LYS A 347 -12.96 18.82 -53.07
CA LYS A 347 -13.91 19.99 -53.03
C LYS A 347 -15.41 19.85 -52.64
N PHE A 348 -15.85 20.96 -51.99
CA PHE A 348 -17.20 21.55 -51.77
C PHE A 348 -17.99 21.11 -50.51
N ASN A 349 -18.68 21.95 -49.71
CA ASN A 349 -18.86 23.42 -49.61
C ASN A 349 -19.51 23.84 -48.26
N ARG A 350 -19.48 25.15 -47.96
CA ARG A 350 -19.99 25.93 -46.78
C ARG A 350 -21.51 26.00 -46.59
N ILE A 351 -22.00 26.25 -45.35
CA ILE A 351 -23.12 27.15 -44.92
C ILE A 351 -22.90 27.51 -43.42
N ASN A 352 -22.43 28.71 -43.03
CA ASN A 352 -23.09 29.98 -42.63
C ASN A 352 -23.98 29.97 -41.35
N ILE A 353 -23.62 30.83 -40.40
CA ILE A 353 -24.19 31.05 -39.06
C ILE A 353 -24.84 32.43 -39.04
N LYS A 354 -26.12 32.55 -38.63
CA LYS A 354 -26.69 33.72 -37.93
C LYS A 354 -28.17 33.50 -37.54
N GLU A 355 -28.60 34.25 -36.51
CA GLU A 355 -29.94 34.37 -35.91
C GLU A 355 -30.19 33.32 -34.81
N ILE A 356 -30.49 33.61 -33.53
CA ILE A 356 -31.31 34.67 -32.91
C ILE A 356 -30.89 34.83 -31.41
N GLU A 357 -30.85 36.07 -30.92
CA GLU A 357 -31.11 36.52 -29.53
C GLU A 357 -32.20 37.64 -29.65
N PRO A 358 -32.83 38.26 -28.61
CA PRO A 358 -32.86 38.10 -27.14
C PRO A 358 -34.28 38.36 -26.50
N LEU A 359 -34.42 38.42 -25.15
CA LEU A 359 -35.45 39.09 -24.28
C LEU A 359 -35.63 38.27 -22.96
N ILE A 360 -35.59 38.77 -21.70
CA ILE A 360 -36.21 39.94 -21.05
C ILE A 360 -35.37 40.42 -19.83
N SER A 361 -35.38 41.74 -19.67
CA SER A 361 -34.88 42.65 -18.62
C SER A 361 -35.64 42.66 -17.28
N SER A 362 -34.96 43.01 -16.18
CA SER A 362 -35.33 44.19 -15.35
C SER A 362 -34.29 44.52 -14.25
N ASN A 363 -33.68 45.70 -14.41
CA ASN A 363 -32.77 46.40 -13.49
C ASN A 363 -33.42 46.82 -12.17
N LEU A 364 -32.63 46.87 -11.09
CA LEU A 364 -32.35 48.09 -10.29
C LEU A 364 -31.41 47.77 -9.10
N ILE A 365 -30.10 47.98 -9.27
CA ILE A 365 -29.24 48.88 -8.46
C ILE A 365 -28.13 49.34 -9.41
N LEU A 366 -27.84 50.64 -9.47
CA LEU A 366 -26.67 51.17 -10.18
C LEU A 366 -25.39 50.52 -9.59
N ASN A 367 -24.73 49.66 -10.35
CA ASN A 367 -23.43 49.08 -9.99
C ASN A 367 -22.34 50.18 -10.06
N ASP A 368 -22.11 50.89 -8.95
CA ASP A 368 -20.87 51.65 -8.80
C ASP A 368 -19.73 50.65 -8.55
N PHE A 369 -19.19 50.11 -9.65
CA PHE A 369 -18.13 49.13 -9.61
C PHE A 369 -16.87 49.66 -8.92
N GLU A 370 -16.65 50.97 -8.87
CA GLU A 370 -15.51 51.55 -8.14
C GLU A 370 -15.67 51.35 -6.63
N LEU A 371 -16.87 51.58 -6.09
CA LEU A 371 -17.18 51.28 -4.69
C LEU A 371 -16.98 49.79 -4.38
N VAL A 372 -17.53 48.92 -5.24
CA VAL A 372 -17.43 47.45 -5.11
C VAL A 372 -15.98 46.99 -5.11
N VAL A 373 -15.14 47.54 -5.99
CA VAL A 373 -13.71 47.22 -6.05
C VAL A 373 -13.00 47.65 -4.78
N ASN A 374 -13.29 48.84 -4.26
CA ASN A 374 -12.68 49.33 -3.02
C ASN A 374 -13.10 48.47 -1.80
N GLU A 375 -14.37 48.07 -1.71
CA GLU A 375 -14.87 47.19 -0.65
C GLU A 375 -14.23 45.79 -0.72
N ILE A 376 -14.11 45.23 -1.92
CA ILE A 376 -13.42 43.95 -2.13
C ILE A 376 -11.95 44.06 -1.70
N ILE A 377 -11.25 45.13 -2.08
CA ILE A 377 -9.82 45.30 -1.73
C ILE A 377 -9.64 45.45 -0.23
N HIS A 378 -10.45 46.27 0.44
CA HIS A 378 -10.41 46.42 1.89
C HIS A 378 -10.57 45.08 2.60
N PHE A 379 -11.53 44.27 2.15
CA PHE A 379 -11.74 42.92 2.70
C PHE A 379 -10.57 41.94 2.43
N LEU A 380 -9.78 42.18 1.37
CA LEU A 380 -8.60 41.36 1.03
C LEU A 380 -7.33 41.78 1.80
N GLU A 381 -7.32 42.92 2.48
CA GLU A 381 -6.15 43.46 3.20
C GLU A 381 -5.63 42.50 4.29
N ASP A 382 -6.51 41.75 4.95
CA ASP A 382 -6.16 40.86 6.07
C ASP A 382 -6.05 39.36 5.72
N VAL A 383 -6.19 38.99 4.44
CA VAL A 383 -6.22 37.57 4.00
C VAL A 383 -4.97 37.21 3.19
N GLU A 384 -4.24 36.14 3.53
CA GLU A 384 -3.11 35.65 2.71
C GLU A 384 -3.50 35.31 1.27
N MET A 385 -2.51 35.36 0.35
CA MET A 385 -2.70 35.09 -1.09
C MET A 385 -2.98 33.59 -1.32
N THR A 386 -4.22 33.17 -1.09
CA THR A 386 -4.65 31.77 -1.10
C THR A 386 -5.97 31.62 -1.85
N VAL A 387 -6.38 30.37 -2.15
CA VAL A 387 -7.67 30.03 -2.78
C VAL A 387 -8.87 30.62 -2.01
N ILE A 388 -8.72 30.89 -0.71
CA ILE A 388 -9.72 31.54 0.15
C ILE A 388 -10.09 32.95 -0.37
N ARG A 389 -9.15 33.70 -0.97
CA ARG A 389 -9.42 35.02 -1.59
C ARG A 389 -10.41 34.90 -2.75
N LYS A 390 -10.24 33.90 -3.62
CA LYS A 390 -11.15 33.63 -4.75
C LYS A 390 -12.58 33.40 -4.26
N ASN A 391 -12.75 32.52 -3.26
CA ASN A 391 -14.07 32.19 -2.74
C ASN A 391 -14.76 33.38 -2.09
N LYS A 392 -14.02 34.22 -1.37
CA LYS A 392 -14.59 35.41 -0.74
C LYS A 392 -14.99 36.48 -1.76
N ILE A 393 -14.20 36.69 -2.83
CA ILE A 393 -14.56 37.59 -3.94
C ILE A 393 -15.84 37.10 -4.62
N ILE A 394 -15.90 35.80 -4.97
CA ILE A 394 -17.10 35.21 -5.59
C ILE A 394 -18.32 35.35 -4.68
N LYS A 395 -18.17 35.06 -3.38
CA LYS A 395 -19.25 35.21 -2.39
C LYS A 395 -19.75 36.64 -2.29
N TYR A 396 -18.83 37.62 -2.23
CA TYR A 396 -19.18 39.04 -2.20
C TYR A 396 -20.01 39.41 -3.44
N LEU A 397 -19.49 39.12 -4.63
CA LEU A 397 -20.16 39.44 -5.88
C LEU A 397 -21.54 38.77 -5.99
N ASN A 398 -21.67 37.52 -5.54
CA ASN A 398 -22.95 36.82 -5.49
C ASN A 398 -23.96 37.47 -4.53
N ILE A 399 -23.54 37.90 -3.33
CA ILE A 399 -24.42 38.60 -2.36
C ILE A 399 -24.95 39.91 -2.94
N HIS A 400 -24.10 40.61 -3.69
CA HIS A 400 -24.43 41.89 -4.31
C HIS A 400 -25.05 41.75 -5.72
N ASN A 401 -25.37 40.53 -6.17
CA ASN A 401 -25.93 40.22 -7.49
C ASN A 401 -25.12 40.78 -8.68
N ILE A 402 -23.79 40.77 -8.55
CA ILE A 402 -22.86 41.25 -9.58
C ILE A 402 -22.30 40.06 -10.35
N SER A 403 -22.44 40.05 -11.68
CA SER A 403 -21.87 38.99 -12.51
C SER A 403 -20.35 39.05 -12.55
N LEU A 404 -19.71 37.88 -12.44
CA LEU A 404 -18.25 37.73 -12.59
C LEU A 404 -17.74 38.21 -13.96
N GLN A 405 -18.56 38.06 -15.01
CA GLN A 405 -18.19 38.54 -16.35
C GLN A 405 -18.35 40.06 -16.45
N GLU A 406 -19.37 40.64 -15.81
CA GLU A 406 -19.62 42.09 -15.83
C GLU A 406 -18.51 42.85 -15.12
N ILE A 407 -18.17 42.45 -13.88
CA ILE A 407 -17.06 43.10 -13.16
C ILE A 407 -15.72 42.86 -13.85
N TYR A 408 -15.48 41.67 -14.42
CA TYR A 408 -14.24 41.40 -15.16
C TYR A 408 -14.11 42.29 -16.41
N ASN A 409 -15.19 42.46 -17.17
CA ASN A 409 -15.22 43.37 -18.32
C ASN A 409 -15.03 44.83 -17.88
N TRP A 410 -15.63 45.23 -16.76
CA TRP A 410 -15.44 46.57 -16.21
C TRP A 410 -13.98 46.80 -15.78
N LEU A 411 -13.36 45.85 -15.07
CA LEU A 411 -11.95 45.90 -14.68
C LEU A 411 -11.00 45.97 -15.90
N LEU A 412 -11.35 45.31 -17.01
CA LEU A 412 -10.61 45.45 -18.28
C LEU A 412 -10.72 46.86 -18.87
N SER A 413 -11.85 47.54 -18.67
CA SER A 413 -12.09 48.90 -19.17
C SER A 413 -11.48 49.98 -18.27
N ASP A 414 -11.50 49.79 -16.95
CA ASP A 414 -10.95 50.74 -15.98
C ASP A 414 -9.50 50.40 -15.63
N GLN A 415 -8.59 50.88 -16.47
CA GLN A 415 -7.15 50.65 -16.35
C GLN A 415 -6.37 51.82 -15.75
N ASN A 416 -7.09 52.88 -15.33
CA ASN A 416 -6.53 54.10 -14.75
C ASN A 416 -6.57 54.10 -13.22
N ASN A 417 -7.52 53.40 -12.61
CA ASN A 417 -7.56 53.21 -11.17
C ASN A 417 -6.62 52.06 -10.75
N SER A 418 -5.67 52.35 -9.84
CA SER A 418 -4.68 51.36 -9.40
C SER A 418 -5.29 50.19 -8.63
N ASN A 419 -6.43 50.40 -7.97
CA ASN A 419 -7.21 49.37 -7.29
C ASN A 419 -7.88 48.41 -8.29
N SER A 420 -8.48 48.95 -9.37
CA SER A 420 -9.05 48.16 -10.46
C SER A 420 -7.97 47.32 -11.16
N VAL A 421 -6.80 47.92 -11.44
CA VAL A 421 -5.65 47.20 -12.01
C VAL A 421 -5.16 46.09 -11.07
N PHE A 422 -5.08 46.36 -9.77
CA PHE A 422 -4.72 45.37 -8.76
C PHE A 422 -5.73 44.20 -8.75
N LEU A 423 -7.03 44.49 -8.68
CA LEU A 423 -8.07 43.46 -8.61
C LEU A 423 -8.14 42.64 -9.91
N LEU A 424 -7.91 43.26 -11.07
CA LEU A 424 -7.75 42.52 -12.32
C LEU A 424 -6.55 41.56 -12.24
N GLY A 425 -5.45 41.97 -11.62
CA GLY A 425 -4.32 41.10 -11.31
C GLY A 425 -4.73 39.88 -10.49
N VAL A 426 -5.55 40.09 -9.45
CA VAL A 426 -6.13 39.02 -8.62
C VAL A 426 -6.99 38.06 -9.45
N PHE A 427 -7.81 38.57 -10.39
CA PHE A 427 -8.63 37.74 -11.27
C PHE A 427 -7.77 36.83 -12.17
N ASN A 428 -6.69 37.36 -12.75
CA ASN A 428 -5.79 36.56 -13.60
C ASN A 428 -4.96 35.56 -12.76
N HIS A 429 -4.55 35.95 -11.54
CA HIS A 429 -3.79 35.07 -10.64
C HIS A 429 -4.59 33.84 -10.21
N PHE A 430 -5.87 34.00 -9.89
CA PHE A 430 -6.72 32.90 -9.38
C PHE A 430 -7.63 32.27 -10.44
N GLY A 431 -7.52 32.70 -11.70
CA GLY A 431 -8.42 32.28 -12.77
C GLY A 431 -9.89 32.53 -12.42
N ILE A 432 -10.21 33.77 -12.06
CA ILE A 432 -11.59 34.23 -11.84
C ILE A 432 -12.11 34.68 -13.20
N THR A 433 -13.19 34.04 -13.68
CA THR A 433 -13.79 34.24 -15.02
C THR A 433 -13.01 33.60 -16.19
N ILE A 434 -11.67 33.71 -16.21
CA ILE A 434 -10.81 33.08 -17.22
C ILE A 434 -9.84 32.07 -16.58
N GLY A 435 -9.08 31.31 -17.37
CA GLY A 435 -8.00 30.44 -16.86
C GLY A 435 -6.92 31.24 -16.11
N VAL A 436 -6.12 30.54 -15.29
CA VAL A 436 -4.98 31.15 -14.57
C VAL A 436 -3.96 31.70 -15.57
N ASP A 437 -3.56 32.95 -15.38
CA ASP A 437 -2.52 33.63 -16.17
C ASP A 437 -1.61 34.43 -15.24
N GLU A 438 -0.57 33.75 -14.73
CA GLU A 438 0.36 34.31 -13.76
C GLU A 438 1.22 35.43 -14.35
N HIS A 439 1.62 35.32 -15.62
CA HIS A 439 2.40 36.36 -16.30
C HIS A 439 1.62 37.67 -16.45
N LYS A 440 0.33 37.57 -16.80
CA LYS A 440 -0.54 38.75 -16.86
C LYS A 440 -0.84 39.30 -15.47
N ALA A 441 -1.05 38.44 -14.47
CA ALA A 441 -1.18 38.87 -13.08
C ALA A 441 0.05 39.64 -12.59
N PHE A 442 1.25 39.14 -12.85
CA PHE A 442 2.51 39.82 -12.53
C PHE A 442 2.58 41.22 -13.15
N LYS A 443 2.31 41.35 -14.45
CA LYS A 443 2.30 42.65 -15.15
C LYS A 443 1.29 43.63 -14.55
N LEU A 444 0.12 43.13 -14.15
CA LEU A 444 -0.92 43.95 -13.52
C LEU A 444 -0.52 44.38 -12.10
N TYR A 445 0.05 43.50 -11.29
CA TYR A 445 0.58 43.87 -9.97
C TYR A 445 1.74 44.86 -10.07
N LEU A 446 2.63 44.70 -11.06
CA LEU A 446 3.70 45.65 -11.35
C LEU A 446 3.14 47.03 -11.70
N LYS A 447 2.13 47.08 -12.58
CA LYS A 447 1.45 48.33 -12.95
C LYS A 447 0.76 48.98 -11.75
N ALA A 448 0.08 48.21 -10.91
CA ALA A 448 -0.56 48.71 -9.69
C ALA A 448 0.47 49.24 -8.69
N ALA A 449 1.54 48.50 -8.43
CA ALA A 449 2.64 48.89 -7.53
C ALA A 449 3.32 50.18 -7.98
N ASN A 450 3.62 50.32 -9.28
CA ASN A 450 4.21 51.53 -9.86
C ASN A 450 3.30 52.76 -9.75
N SER A 451 1.99 52.54 -9.59
CA SER A 451 0.99 53.59 -9.36
C SER A 451 0.80 53.91 -7.87
N GLY A 452 1.67 53.40 -6.99
CA GLY A 452 1.61 53.63 -5.54
C GLY A 452 0.66 52.71 -4.78
N ASN A 453 0.08 51.68 -5.41
CA ASN A 453 -0.87 50.78 -4.76
C ASN A 453 -0.18 49.84 -3.76
N LEU A 454 -0.49 49.96 -2.47
CA LEU A 454 0.13 49.16 -1.41
C LEU A 454 -0.16 47.66 -1.54
N SER A 455 -1.39 47.29 -1.89
CA SER A 455 -1.78 45.89 -2.14
C SER A 455 -1.07 45.33 -3.38
N GLY A 456 -0.92 46.16 -4.41
CA GLY A 456 -0.10 45.88 -5.60
C GLY A 456 1.37 45.64 -5.25
N MET A 457 1.97 46.48 -4.40
CA MET A 457 3.36 46.31 -3.93
C MET A 457 3.55 44.99 -3.17
N ILE A 458 2.62 44.64 -2.28
CA ILE A 458 2.68 43.38 -1.52
C ILE A 458 2.47 42.17 -2.46
N SER A 459 1.52 42.24 -3.39
CA SER A 459 1.31 41.16 -4.37
C SER A 459 2.49 41.00 -5.31
N LEU A 460 3.11 42.10 -5.73
CA LEU A 460 4.34 42.09 -6.52
C LEU A 460 5.51 41.52 -5.72
N GLY A 461 5.62 41.87 -4.43
CA GLY A 461 6.57 41.25 -3.51
C GLY A 461 6.36 39.73 -3.42
N ASN A 462 5.11 39.27 -3.35
CA ASN A 462 4.79 37.83 -3.38
C ASN A 462 5.14 37.18 -4.72
N CYS A 463 4.95 37.88 -5.84
CA CYS A 463 5.38 37.40 -7.15
C CYS A 463 6.89 37.20 -7.22
N TYR A 464 7.68 38.14 -6.72
CA TYR A 464 9.13 37.99 -6.65
C TYR A 464 9.57 36.97 -5.60
N ASP A 465 8.86 36.85 -4.48
CA ASP A 465 9.16 35.86 -3.44
C ASP A 465 8.94 34.43 -3.97
N LYS A 466 7.80 34.18 -4.63
CA LYS A 466 7.36 32.83 -5.04
C LYS A 466 7.60 32.51 -6.52
N GLY A 467 8.06 33.46 -7.32
CA GLY A 467 8.27 33.28 -8.76
C GLY A 467 6.98 33.26 -9.59
N ILE A 468 5.93 33.99 -9.15
CA ILE A 468 4.61 33.96 -9.79
C ILE A 468 4.62 34.93 -10.98
N GLY A 469 4.61 34.39 -12.20
CA GLY A 469 4.66 35.17 -13.44
C GLY A 469 5.97 35.92 -13.71
N THR A 470 6.99 35.70 -12.88
CA THR A 470 8.33 36.30 -12.93
C THR A 470 9.36 35.37 -12.30
N GLY A 471 10.66 35.61 -12.50
CA GLY A 471 11.70 34.90 -11.75
C GLY A 471 11.70 35.26 -10.26
N VAL A 472 12.19 34.34 -9.43
CA VAL A 472 12.33 34.57 -7.98
C VAL A 472 13.40 35.64 -7.72
N ASP A 473 13.04 36.69 -6.99
CA ASP A 473 13.91 37.80 -6.58
C ASP A 473 13.60 38.19 -5.13
N LYS A 474 14.24 37.47 -4.19
CA LYS A 474 13.98 37.64 -2.75
C LYS A 474 14.37 39.04 -2.25
N GLN A 475 15.42 39.63 -2.83
CA GLN A 475 15.86 40.99 -2.52
C GLN A 475 14.78 42.02 -2.90
N LYS A 476 14.26 41.95 -4.13
CA LYS A 476 13.15 42.82 -4.55
C LYS A 476 11.88 42.56 -3.76
N ALA A 477 11.60 41.30 -3.39
CA ALA A 477 10.46 40.99 -2.53
C ALA A 477 10.59 41.71 -1.18
N PHE A 478 11.76 41.62 -0.53
CA PHE A 478 12.05 42.33 0.72
C PHE A 478 11.95 43.85 0.56
N GLU A 479 12.56 44.43 -0.47
CA GLU A 479 12.47 45.87 -0.75
C GLU A 479 11.01 46.33 -0.94
N LEU A 480 10.20 45.57 -1.67
CA LEU A 480 8.79 45.87 -1.89
C LEU A 480 7.96 45.77 -0.60
N TYR A 481 8.19 44.74 0.22
CA TYR A 481 7.54 44.63 1.52
C TYR A 481 7.97 45.76 2.47
N GLN A 482 9.25 46.15 2.42
CA GLN A 482 9.83 47.20 3.27
C GLN A 482 9.30 48.56 2.87
N ASN A 483 9.22 48.82 1.57
CA ASN A 483 8.61 50.02 1.02
C ASN A 483 7.12 50.09 1.37
N ALA A 484 6.37 49.00 1.23
CA ALA A 484 4.98 48.95 1.65
C ALA A 484 4.83 49.22 3.16
N ALA A 485 5.68 48.64 4.00
CA ALA A 485 5.69 48.88 5.45
C ALA A 485 6.01 50.34 5.80
N ASN A 486 6.99 50.94 5.13
CA ASN A 486 7.40 52.34 5.33
C ASN A 486 6.31 53.32 4.90
N LEU A 487 5.53 52.97 3.87
CA LEU A 487 4.35 53.73 3.43
C LEU A 487 3.12 53.49 4.30
N GLY A 488 3.27 52.81 5.45
CA GLY A 488 2.20 52.61 6.43
C GLY A 488 1.33 51.37 6.19
N SER A 489 1.69 50.48 5.27
CA SER A 489 0.96 49.22 5.10
C SER A 489 1.15 48.32 6.31
N LYS A 490 0.06 48.09 7.05
CA LYS A 490 0.03 47.17 8.19
C LYS A 490 0.45 45.75 7.79
N ARG A 491 0.05 45.31 6.60
CA ARG A 491 0.43 44.01 6.03
C ARG A 491 1.90 43.98 5.60
N GLY A 492 2.43 45.08 5.08
CA GLY A 492 3.86 45.22 4.82
C GLY A 492 4.71 45.00 6.09
N ILE A 493 4.26 45.50 7.24
CA ILE A 493 4.94 45.29 8.54
C ILE A 493 4.99 43.81 8.90
N TYR A 494 3.87 43.07 8.75
CA TYR A 494 3.86 41.61 8.91
C TYR A 494 4.80 40.92 7.91
N SER A 495 4.72 41.28 6.62
CA SER A 495 5.55 40.67 5.57
C SER A 495 7.04 40.86 5.83
N ILE A 496 7.46 42.00 6.38
CA ILE A 496 8.86 42.20 6.80
C ILE A 496 9.21 41.39 8.04
N GLY A 497 8.29 41.23 9.00
CA GLY A 497 8.47 40.29 10.12
C GLY A 497 8.67 38.86 9.61
N TYR A 498 7.86 38.43 8.65
CA TYR A 498 7.97 37.13 7.99
C TYR A 498 9.28 36.99 7.20
N CYS A 499 9.77 38.06 6.57
CA CYS A 499 11.07 38.08 5.91
C CYS A 499 12.22 37.88 6.88
N TYR A 500 12.23 38.57 8.03
CA TYR A 500 13.25 38.37 9.06
C TYR A 500 13.15 37.00 9.72
N PHE A 501 11.94 36.43 9.82
CA PHE A 501 11.74 35.08 10.36
C PHE A 501 12.32 34.01 9.43
N ASN A 502 12.13 34.12 8.12
CA ASN A 502 12.51 33.10 7.12
C ASN A 502 13.77 33.43 6.31
N GLY A 503 14.40 34.58 6.52
CA GLY A 503 15.55 35.03 5.73
C GLY A 503 15.22 35.41 4.28
N ILE A 504 14.04 35.99 4.02
CA ILE A 504 13.60 36.36 2.67
C ILE A 504 14.17 37.74 2.31
N GLY A 505 15.23 37.75 1.48
CA GLY A 505 15.87 38.98 0.99
C GLY A 505 16.62 39.77 2.08
N THR A 506 16.83 39.14 3.23
CA THR A 506 17.56 39.64 4.39
C THR A 506 18.06 38.44 5.21
N SER A 507 19.03 38.62 6.09
CA SER A 507 19.46 37.56 7.01
C SER A 507 18.37 37.26 8.04
N ILE A 508 18.32 36.01 8.52
CA ILE A 508 17.39 35.62 9.59
C ILE A 508 17.69 36.47 10.82
N ASN A 509 16.65 37.11 11.37
CA ASN A 509 16.72 37.87 12.60
C ASN A 509 15.46 37.64 13.42
N ILE A 510 15.51 36.60 14.25
CA ILE A 510 14.39 36.14 15.07
C ILE A 510 13.89 37.23 16.03
N GLN A 511 14.80 38.00 16.63
CA GLN A 511 14.43 39.08 17.56
C GLN A 511 13.67 40.20 16.84
N LYS A 512 14.15 40.60 15.66
CA LYS A 512 13.48 41.62 14.84
C LYS A 512 12.15 41.13 14.28
N ALA A 513 12.06 39.86 13.90
CA ALA A 513 10.80 39.24 13.50
C ALA A 513 9.76 39.28 14.64
N PHE A 514 10.17 38.91 15.85
CA PHE A 514 9.33 38.98 17.05
C PHE A 514 8.81 40.40 17.32
N GLU A 515 9.68 41.42 17.28
CA GLU A 515 9.30 42.83 17.44
C GLU A 515 8.31 43.29 16.36
N LEU A 516 8.49 42.86 15.11
CA LEU A 516 7.61 43.18 14.00
C LEU A 516 6.26 42.46 14.09
N PHE A 517 6.22 41.21 14.57
CA PHE A 517 4.97 40.52 14.86
C PHE A 517 4.22 41.17 16.02
N GLN A 518 4.92 41.64 17.05
CA GLN A 518 4.34 42.44 18.13
C GLN A 518 3.76 43.77 17.60
N LYS A 519 4.51 44.47 16.73
CA LYS A 519 4.04 45.70 16.09
C LYS A 519 2.81 45.45 15.19
N ALA A 520 2.82 44.38 14.40
CA ALA A 520 1.69 43.97 13.55
C ALA A 520 0.45 43.63 14.40
N THR A 521 0.64 42.93 15.52
CA THR A 521 -0.41 42.63 16.50
C THR A 521 -1.03 43.91 17.08
N ASN A 522 -0.21 44.88 17.49
CA ASN A 522 -0.68 46.17 18.02
C ASN A 522 -1.45 46.99 16.97
N LEU A 523 -1.23 46.75 15.68
CA LEU A 523 -1.96 47.36 14.56
C LEU A 523 -3.25 46.62 14.17
N GLY A 524 -3.57 45.53 14.88
CA GLY A 524 -4.77 44.72 14.68
C GLY A 524 -4.63 43.63 13.62
N ILE A 525 -3.42 43.31 13.15
CA ILE A 525 -3.22 42.33 12.06
C ILE A 525 -3.30 40.92 12.62
N THR A 526 -4.28 40.16 12.15
CA THR A 526 -4.57 38.80 12.62
C THR A 526 -3.43 37.81 12.35
N LEU A 527 -2.70 38.00 11.24
CA LEU A 527 -1.46 37.26 10.94
C LEU A 527 -0.37 37.55 11.97
N GLY A 528 -0.21 38.82 12.36
CA GLY A 528 0.73 39.24 13.40
C GLY A 528 0.39 38.62 14.75
N MET A 529 -0.89 38.63 15.14
CA MET A 529 -1.38 37.97 16.36
C MET A 529 -1.07 36.47 16.36
N THR A 530 -1.29 35.79 15.23
CA THR A 530 -1.05 34.34 15.11
C THR A 530 0.43 34.01 15.19
N TYR A 531 1.29 34.72 14.45
CA TYR A 531 2.74 34.47 14.50
C TYR A 531 3.37 34.88 15.83
N LEU A 532 2.87 35.93 16.47
CA LEU A 532 3.28 36.27 17.83
C LEU A 532 2.84 35.19 18.83
N GLY A 533 1.64 34.63 18.66
CA GLY A 533 1.17 33.49 19.44
C GLY A 533 2.09 32.28 19.27
N TYR A 534 2.49 31.99 18.04
CA TYR A 534 3.44 30.92 17.71
C TYR A 534 4.82 31.14 18.32
N CYS A 535 5.30 32.39 18.35
CA CYS A 535 6.54 32.76 19.04
C CYS A 535 6.48 32.47 20.54
N TYR A 536 5.38 32.83 21.22
CA TYR A 536 5.20 32.53 22.64
C TYR A 536 4.98 31.03 22.91
N ASP A 537 4.32 30.32 22.00
CA ASP A 537 4.04 28.90 22.12
C ASP A 537 5.32 28.05 22.07
N ASN A 538 6.28 28.45 21.23
CA ASN A 538 7.51 27.70 20.94
C ASN A 538 8.79 28.36 21.50
N GLY A 539 8.69 29.52 22.13
CA GLY A 539 9.85 30.24 22.67
C GLY A 539 10.76 30.83 21.58
N ILE A 540 10.18 31.33 20.49
CA ILE A 540 10.94 31.89 19.35
C ILE A 540 11.08 33.41 19.53
N GLY A 541 12.30 33.88 19.79
CA GLY A 541 12.58 35.30 20.07
C GLY A 541 12.07 35.79 21.43
N THR A 542 11.57 34.88 22.26
CA THR A 542 11.07 35.11 23.62
C THR A 542 11.03 33.79 24.39
N ASN A 543 10.69 33.82 25.68
CA ASN A 543 10.50 32.58 26.46
C ASN A 543 9.14 31.96 26.16
N ILE A 544 9.02 30.64 26.36
CA ILE A 544 7.74 29.94 26.24
C ILE A 544 6.72 30.52 27.23
N ASP A 545 5.57 30.95 26.72
CA ASP A 545 4.43 31.45 27.48
C ASP A 545 3.12 30.97 26.81
N LYS A 546 2.68 29.77 27.22
CA LYS A 546 1.48 29.13 26.67
C LYS A 546 0.21 29.94 26.92
N GLN A 547 0.13 30.66 28.04
CA GLN A 547 -1.04 31.49 28.38
C GLN A 547 -1.16 32.67 27.41
N LYS A 548 -0.03 33.34 27.13
CA LYS A 548 0.00 34.45 26.18
C LYS A 548 -0.22 33.99 24.74
N ALA A 549 0.30 32.82 24.37
CA ALA A 549 0.00 32.19 23.10
C ALA A 549 -1.51 31.91 22.94
N PHE A 550 -2.16 31.37 23.97
CA PHE A 550 -3.60 31.15 24.01
C PHE A 550 -4.39 32.44 23.80
N GLU A 551 -4.07 33.51 24.52
CA GLU A 551 -4.75 34.80 24.38
C GLU A 551 -4.64 35.37 22.95
N LEU A 552 -3.45 35.28 22.35
CA LEU A 552 -3.19 35.76 20.99
C LEU A 552 -3.90 34.92 19.92
N TYR A 553 -3.87 33.59 20.02
CA TYR A 553 -4.63 32.73 19.13
C TYR A 553 -6.14 32.92 19.33
N GLN A 554 -6.61 33.13 20.56
CA GLN A 554 -8.03 33.37 20.85
C GLN A 554 -8.51 34.68 20.22
N MET A 555 -7.73 35.77 20.33
CA MET A 555 -8.01 37.04 19.67
C MET A 555 -8.10 36.86 18.15
N ALA A 556 -7.10 36.21 17.55
CA ALA A 556 -7.05 36.01 16.10
C ALA A 556 -8.15 35.08 15.58
N ALA A 557 -8.49 34.04 16.34
CA ALA A 557 -9.55 33.10 16.02
C ALA A 557 -10.94 33.75 16.08
N ASN A 558 -11.17 34.65 17.04
CA ASN A 558 -12.39 35.44 17.17
C ASN A 558 -12.58 36.42 16.00
N LEU A 559 -11.48 36.93 15.43
CA LEU A 559 -11.49 37.71 14.19
C LEU A 559 -11.67 36.84 12.93
N GLY A 560 -11.85 35.54 13.08
CA GLY A 560 -12.19 34.63 11.99
C GLY A 560 -11.00 33.99 11.28
N TYR A 561 -9.75 34.16 11.76
CA TYR A 561 -8.59 33.66 11.05
C TYR A 561 -8.36 32.16 11.29
N TYR A 562 -8.42 31.39 10.20
CA TYR A 562 -8.51 29.93 10.23
C TYR A 562 -7.29 29.24 10.87
N ILE A 563 -6.06 29.75 10.71
CA ILE A 563 -4.87 29.15 11.33
C ILE A 563 -4.91 29.35 12.84
N ALA A 564 -5.31 30.54 13.29
CA ALA A 564 -5.50 30.80 14.72
C ALA A 564 -6.64 29.96 15.30
N GLN A 565 -7.74 29.77 14.56
CA GLN A 565 -8.81 28.86 14.97
C GLN A 565 -8.32 27.41 15.12
N TYR A 566 -7.45 26.95 14.22
CA TYR A 566 -6.84 25.63 14.30
C TYR A 566 -5.89 25.51 15.51
N ASN A 567 -4.97 26.46 15.69
CA ASN A 567 -4.03 26.46 16.82
C ASN A 567 -4.75 26.61 18.16
N LEU A 568 -5.80 27.42 18.23
CA LEU A 568 -6.65 27.53 19.42
C LEU A 568 -7.40 26.22 19.71
N ALA A 569 -7.86 25.52 18.67
CA ALA A 569 -8.49 24.21 18.84
C ALA A 569 -7.53 23.19 19.45
N ILE A 570 -6.27 23.16 18.98
CA ILE A 570 -5.19 22.35 19.56
C ILE A 570 -4.96 22.69 21.03
N MET A 571 -4.90 23.98 21.39
CA MET A 571 -4.69 24.37 22.79
C MET A 571 -5.83 23.91 23.71
N TYR A 572 -7.08 23.98 23.24
CA TYR A 572 -8.23 23.44 23.95
C TYR A 572 -8.25 21.90 24.00
N GLU A 573 -7.70 21.22 22.99
CA GLU A 573 -7.62 19.76 22.91
C GLU A 573 -6.61 19.19 23.91
N TYR A 574 -5.41 19.79 23.98
CA TYR A 574 -4.32 19.30 24.84
C TYR A 574 -4.28 19.97 26.22
N GLY A 575 -5.00 21.08 26.40
CA GLY A 575 -4.92 21.87 27.63
C GLY A 575 -3.61 22.65 27.78
N ASP A 576 -3.00 23.02 26.66
CA ASP A 576 -1.77 23.82 26.64
C ASP A 576 -2.11 25.30 26.80
N GLY A 577 -1.76 25.91 27.94
CA GLY A 577 -2.05 27.32 28.21
C GLY A 577 -3.52 27.63 28.50
N VAL A 578 -4.40 26.64 28.51
CA VAL A 578 -5.81 26.73 28.91
C VAL A 578 -6.25 25.38 29.49
N LYS A 579 -7.31 25.36 30.29
CA LYS A 579 -7.89 24.07 30.70
C LYS A 579 -8.43 23.34 29.46
N MET A 580 -8.12 22.05 29.36
CA MET A 580 -8.65 21.17 28.32
C MET A 580 -10.19 21.27 28.24
N ASP A 581 -10.70 21.58 27.05
CA ASP A 581 -12.12 21.70 26.74
C ASP A 581 -12.37 21.21 25.31
N ILE A 582 -12.69 19.93 25.20
CA ILE A 582 -12.93 19.26 23.91
C ILE A 582 -14.06 19.97 23.15
N ASN A 583 -15.14 20.42 23.80
CA ASN A 583 -16.25 21.05 23.08
C ASN A 583 -15.82 22.37 22.42
N GLN A 584 -14.95 23.14 23.07
CA GLN A 584 -14.33 24.31 22.45
C GLN A 584 -13.41 23.91 21.31
N ALA A 585 -12.56 22.89 21.48
CA ALA A 585 -11.69 22.39 20.42
C ALA A 585 -12.49 22.01 19.16
N ILE A 586 -13.57 21.23 19.30
CA ILE A 586 -14.47 20.84 18.20
C ILE A 586 -15.07 22.05 17.49
N ASN A 587 -15.55 23.03 18.25
CA ASN A 587 -16.15 24.25 17.70
C ASN A 587 -15.13 25.08 16.91
N TRP A 588 -13.88 25.13 17.37
CA TRP A 588 -12.82 25.87 16.70
C TRP A 588 -12.26 25.12 15.49
N TYR A 589 -12.10 23.79 15.56
CA TYR A 589 -11.81 22.96 14.40
C TYR A 589 -12.89 23.08 13.31
N LYS A 590 -14.17 23.10 13.69
CA LYS A 590 -15.29 23.36 12.76
C LYS A 590 -15.11 24.66 11.99
N LYS A 591 -14.89 25.76 12.71
CA LYS A 591 -14.78 27.09 12.11
C LYS A 591 -13.57 27.18 11.16
N SER A 592 -12.47 26.51 11.49
CA SER A 592 -11.29 26.42 10.62
C SER A 592 -11.56 25.53 9.39
N ALA A 593 -12.24 24.40 9.59
CA ALA A 593 -12.63 23.45 8.54
C ALA A 593 -13.57 24.09 7.49
N GLU A 594 -14.56 24.87 7.93
CA GLU A 594 -15.49 25.60 7.07
C GLU A 594 -14.79 26.62 6.15
N GLN A 595 -13.55 27.00 6.48
CA GLN A 595 -12.72 27.90 5.68
C GLN A 595 -11.72 27.18 4.76
N GLY A 596 -11.80 25.84 4.68
CA GLY A 596 -11.07 25.03 3.71
C GLY A 596 -9.76 24.43 4.22
N ILE A 597 -9.54 24.39 5.54
CA ILE A 597 -8.36 23.73 6.11
C ILE A 597 -8.60 22.24 6.22
N ILE A 598 -7.94 21.48 5.34
CA ILE A 598 -8.08 20.03 5.23
C ILE A 598 -7.77 19.33 6.56
N SER A 599 -6.70 19.75 7.25
CA SER A 599 -6.33 19.20 8.56
C SER A 599 -7.42 19.42 9.62
N ALA A 600 -8.05 20.61 9.62
CA ALA A 600 -9.16 20.92 10.52
C ALA A 600 -10.45 20.17 10.13
N VAL A 601 -10.73 19.97 8.82
CA VAL A 601 -11.85 19.17 8.34
C VAL A 601 -11.72 17.73 8.85
N LYS A 602 -10.53 17.13 8.74
CA LYS A 602 -10.27 15.77 9.20
C LYS A 602 -10.49 15.63 10.70
N ILE A 603 -9.90 16.51 11.50
CA ILE A 603 -10.01 16.48 12.96
C ILE A 603 -11.43 16.81 13.42
N PHE A 604 -12.11 17.76 12.78
CA PHE A 604 -13.50 18.11 13.08
C PHE A 604 -14.47 16.94 12.81
N LEU A 605 -14.30 16.21 11.71
CA LEU A 605 -15.10 15.03 11.39
C LEU A 605 -14.84 13.88 12.38
N GLN A 606 -13.59 13.68 12.80
CA GLN A 606 -13.24 12.74 13.87
C GLN A 606 -13.92 13.12 15.19
N CYS A 607 -13.88 14.40 15.54
CA CYS A 607 -14.50 14.98 16.72
C CYS A 607 -16.04 14.91 16.74
N GLN A 608 -16.71 15.07 15.59
CA GLN A 608 -18.17 14.93 15.51
C GLN A 608 -18.64 13.50 15.78
N ASN A 609 -17.87 12.50 15.32
CA ASN A 609 -18.15 11.09 15.65
C ASN A 609 -18.03 10.85 17.16
N ILE A 610 -17.06 11.48 17.82
CA ILE A 610 -16.87 11.42 19.28
C ILE A 610 -17.99 12.16 20.05
N ASN A 611 -18.45 13.34 19.57
CA ASN A 611 -19.47 14.13 20.27
C ASN A 611 -20.90 13.55 20.11
N ALA A 612 -21.16 12.80 19.04
CA ALA A 612 -22.37 11.99 18.91
C ALA A 612 -22.38 10.82 19.93
N GLU A 613 -21.22 10.28 20.28
CA GLU A 613 -21.04 9.22 21.27
C GLU A 613 -21.00 9.72 22.73
N LEU A 614 -20.65 10.99 22.97
CA LEU A 614 -20.64 11.65 24.28
C LEU A 614 -22.04 11.97 24.84
N LYS A 615 -23.10 11.97 24.01
CA LYS A 615 -24.50 12.06 24.49
C LYS A 615 -24.99 10.79 25.19
N PHE A 616 -24.22 9.70 25.16
CA PHE A 616 -24.45 8.50 25.97
C PHE A 616 -23.45 8.45 27.12
N THR A 617 -23.73 9.17 28.20
CA THR A 617 -23.03 8.98 29.48
C THR A 617 -23.55 7.70 30.16
N GLY A 618 -23.01 6.56 29.76
CA GLY A 618 -22.99 5.36 30.61
C GLY A 618 -21.82 5.48 31.59
N ASN A 619 -22.05 5.13 32.86
CA ASN A 619 -21.05 5.23 33.92
C ASN A 619 -19.82 4.35 33.57
N THR A 620 -18.60 4.89 33.61
CA THR A 620 -17.37 4.15 33.25
C THR A 620 -17.16 2.90 34.10
N ASN A 621 -17.69 2.89 35.33
CA ASN A 621 -17.70 1.73 36.21
C ASN A 621 -18.50 0.55 35.63
N GLU A 622 -19.60 0.78 34.90
CA GLU A 622 -20.40 -0.30 34.31
C GLU A 622 -19.62 -1.08 33.24
N TRP A 623 -18.77 -0.39 32.47
CA TRP A 623 -17.98 -1.03 31.43
C TRP A 623 -16.77 -1.78 32.00
N ILE A 624 -16.15 -1.26 33.07
CA ILE A 624 -15.13 -1.98 33.83
C ILE A 624 -15.74 -3.25 34.43
N ASP A 625 -16.89 -3.11 35.12
CA ASP A 625 -17.61 -4.24 35.70
C ASP A 625 -17.98 -5.27 34.61
N TRP A 626 -18.38 -4.82 33.42
CA TRP A 626 -18.64 -5.70 32.30
C TRP A 626 -17.40 -6.49 31.85
N ILE A 627 -16.22 -5.85 31.76
CA ILE A 627 -14.97 -6.52 31.40
C ILE A 627 -14.57 -7.53 32.50
N GLU A 628 -14.54 -7.10 33.76
CA GLU A 628 -14.13 -7.92 34.89
C GLU A 628 -15.10 -9.10 35.13
N GLU A 629 -16.42 -8.88 34.99
CA GLU A 629 -17.42 -9.95 35.01
C GLU A 629 -17.24 -10.90 33.82
N SER A 630 -16.91 -10.36 32.63
CA SER A 630 -16.67 -11.17 31.44
C SER A 630 -15.42 -12.04 31.58
N ILE A 631 -14.36 -11.54 32.21
CA ILE A 631 -13.17 -12.33 32.55
C ILE A 631 -13.54 -13.41 33.59
N THR A 632 -14.19 -13.01 34.69
CA THR A 632 -14.55 -13.92 35.80
C THR A 632 -15.49 -15.04 35.36
N LYS A 633 -16.38 -14.77 34.41
CA LYS A 633 -17.31 -15.76 33.84
C LYS A 633 -16.74 -16.50 32.62
N ASN A 634 -15.44 -16.39 32.33
CA ASN A 634 -14.77 -16.98 31.15
C ASN A 634 -15.45 -16.63 29.81
N LYS A 635 -16.05 -15.43 29.69
CA LYS A 635 -16.64 -14.90 28.45
C LYS A 635 -15.60 -14.23 27.54
N ILE A 636 -14.47 -13.78 28.11
CA ILE A 636 -13.32 -13.22 27.41
C ILE A 636 -12.08 -13.86 28.01
N GLU A 637 -11.17 -14.35 27.16
CA GLU A 637 -9.91 -14.93 27.61
C GLU A 637 -9.03 -13.85 28.25
N TYR A 638 -8.48 -14.14 29.42
CA TYR A 638 -7.57 -13.24 30.13
C TYR A 638 -6.14 -13.77 30.08
N TYR A 639 -5.25 -12.95 29.55
CA TYR A 639 -3.82 -13.23 29.49
C TYR A 639 -3.13 -12.51 30.66
N ASP A 640 -2.36 -13.25 31.46
CA ASP A 640 -1.62 -12.62 32.56
C ASP A 640 -0.47 -11.79 32.00
N TYR A 641 -0.50 -10.48 32.27
CA TYR A 641 0.46 -9.53 31.71
C TYR A 641 1.91 -9.91 32.02
N LYS A 642 2.17 -10.52 33.17
CA LYS A 642 3.53 -10.92 33.61
C LYS A 642 4.18 -11.98 32.72
N HIS A 643 3.39 -12.68 31.91
CA HIS A 643 3.89 -13.69 30.98
C HIS A 643 4.24 -13.11 29.61
N PHE A 644 3.96 -11.83 29.37
CA PHE A 644 4.47 -11.16 28.18
C PHE A 644 5.93 -10.75 28.36
N ASN A 645 6.74 -11.03 27.35
CA ASN A 645 8.13 -10.62 27.27
C ASN A 645 8.44 -10.09 25.86
N ASN A 646 9.60 -9.46 25.68
CA ASN A 646 10.00 -8.84 24.42
C ASN A 646 8.96 -7.84 23.87
N ILE A 647 8.36 -7.04 24.77
CA ILE A 647 7.35 -6.04 24.43
C ILE A 647 8.02 -4.88 23.70
N GLN A 648 7.67 -4.66 22.44
CA GLN A 648 8.22 -3.61 21.59
C GLN A 648 7.09 -2.81 20.96
N GLU A 649 7.13 -1.48 21.07
CA GLU A 649 6.17 -0.61 20.38
C GLU A 649 6.43 -0.68 18.87
N ILE A 650 5.40 -1.03 18.10
CA ILE A 650 5.48 -1.21 16.64
C ILE A 650 4.64 -0.19 15.87
N GLY A 651 3.82 0.60 16.57
CA GLY A 651 3.02 1.64 15.96
C GLY A 651 2.13 2.37 16.96
N PHE A 652 1.59 3.50 16.52
CA PHE A 652 0.61 4.28 17.27
C PHE A 652 -0.43 4.83 16.31
N GLY A 653 -1.67 4.94 16.77
CA GLY A 653 -2.79 5.52 16.03
C GLY A 653 -3.59 6.47 16.92
N SER A 654 -4.63 7.10 16.38
CA SER A 654 -5.41 8.14 17.07
C SER A 654 -5.99 7.72 18.44
N PHE A 655 -6.18 6.41 18.66
CA PHE A 655 -6.82 5.87 19.86
C PHE A 655 -5.85 5.18 20.82
N GLY A 656 -4.60 4.94 20.43
CA GLY A 656 -3.66 4.21 21.29
C GLY A 656 -2.38 3.72 20.64
N LYS A 657 -1.60 2.92 21.39
CA LYS A 657 -0.34 2.33 20.93
C LYS A 657 -0.48 0.83 20.70
N VAL A 658 0.26 0.34 19.72
CA VAL A 658 0.32 -1.07 19.33
C VAL A 658 1.72 -1.60 19.63
N TYR A 659 1.78 -2.73 20.32
CA TYR A 659 3.01 -3.40 20.71
C TYR A 659 3.06 -4.81 20.15
N ARG A 660 4.23 -5.27 19.75
CA ARG A 660 4.53 -6.69 19.56
C ARG A 660 5.02 -7.26 20.89
N ALA A 661 4.56 -8.45 21.27
CA ALA A 661 5.02 -9.14 22.46
C ALA A 661 5.00 -10.66 22.29
N ASN A 662 5.89 -11.37 22.99
CA ASN A 662 5.81 -12.82 23.12
C ASN A 662 5.02 -13.17 24.37
N TYR A 663 4.09 -14.11 24.27
CA TYR A 663 3.42 -14.67 25.45
C TYR A 663 4.07 -15.99 25.85
N LYS A 664 4.59 -16.08 27.08
CA LYS A 664 5.39 -17.23 27.57
C LYS A 664 6.61 -17.48 26.66
N ASN A 665 6.96 -18.74 26.41
CA ASN A 665 8.06 -19.16 25.53
C ASN A 665 7.61 -19.38 24.07
N SER A 666 6.51 -18.73 23.67
CA SER A 666 6.04 -18.74 22.28
C SER A 666 7.07 -18.10 21.36
N HIS A 667 7.37 -18.75 20.23
CA HIS A 667 8.12 -18.14 19.13
C HIS A 667 7.23 -17.24 18.25
N ASN A 668 5.90 -17.32 18.43
CA ASN A 668 4.95 -16.49 17.72
C ASN A 668 4.69 -15.19 18.50
N TYR A 669 4.75 -14.09 17.77
CA TYR A 669 4.42 -12.77 18.29
C TYR A 669 2.91 -12.58 18.41
N LEU A 670 2.49 -11.84 19.44
CA LEU A 670 1.14 -11.33 19.61
C LEU A 670 1.17 -9.80 19.56
N THR A 671 0.07 -9.21 19.12
CA THR A 671 -0.15 -7.77 19.17
C THR A 671 -0.85 -7.40 20.48
N LEU A 672 -0.31 -6.44 21.23
CA LEU A 672 -0.98 -5.77 22.34
C LEU A 672 -1.41 -4.37 21.90
N LYS A 673 -2.72 -4.11 21.87
CA LYS A 673 -3.26 -2.77 21.58
C LYS A 673 -3.69 -2.09 22.87
N SER A 674 -3.03 -1.00 23.21
CA SER A 674 -3.37 -0.11 24.33
C SER A 674 -4.16 1.10 23.83
N PHE A 675 -4.73 1.89 24.76
CA PHE A 675 -5.51 3.08 24.46
C PHE A 675 -5.06 4.29 25.29
N PHE A 676 -5.13 5.51 24.72
CA PHE A 676 -4.54 6.72 25.32
C PHE A 676 -5.35 7.36 26.46
N ASN A 677 -6.65 7.08 26.60
CA ASN A 677 -7.54 7.77 27.56
C ASN A 677 -8.43 6.80 28.36
N PHE A 678 -8.17 6.62 29.64
CA PHE A 678 -8.77 5.55 30.47
C PHE A 678 -10.31 5.56 30.55
N ASN A 679 -10.97 6.73 30.60
CA ASN A 679 -12.44 6.80 30.76
C ASN A 679 -13.20 6.70 29.43
N ILE A 680 -12.62 7.20 28.34
CA ILE A 680 -13.21 7.12 26.99
C ILE A 680 -12.85 5.78 26.33
N ALA A 681 -11.64 5.26 26.58
CA ALA A 681 -11.15 4.03 26.00
C ALA A 681 -11.90 2.79 26.46
N ILE A 682 -12.43 2.72 27.69
CA ILE A 682 -13.06 1.47 28.15
C ILE A 682 -14.36 1.17 27.39
N LYS A 683 -15.17 2.18 27.09
CA LYS A 683 -16.36 2.01 26.23
C LYS A 683 -15.94 1.56 24.82
N GLU A 684 -14.92 2.19 24.24
CA GLU A 684 -14.40 1.84 22.92
C GLU A 684 -13.74 0.46 22.89
N ILE A 685 -13.04 0.07 23.95
CA ILE A 685 -12.54 -1.29 24.16
C ILE A 685 -13.71 -2.27 24.16
N VAL A 686 -14.77 -2.00 24.91
CA VAL A 686 -15.95 -2.88 24.95
C VAL A 686 -16.66 -2.94 23.58
N ASN A 687 -16.77 -1.82 22.88
CA ASN A 687 -17.35 -1.77 21.53
C ASN A 687 -16.49 -2.53 20.51
N GLU A 688 -15.17 -2.32 20.54
CA GLU A 688 -14.22 -3.03 19.70
C GLU A 688 -14.24 -4.54 20.02
N ILE A 689 -14.29 -4.95 21.28
CA ILE A 689 -14.47 -6.36 21.67
C ILE A 689 -15.77 -6.92 21.10
N LYS A 690 -16.89 -6.19 21.19
CA LYS A 690 -18.18 -6.65 20.65
C LYS A 690 -18.12 -6.82 19.14
N LEU A 691 -17.61 -5.83 18.42
CA LEU A 691 -17.46 -5.86 16.96
C LEU A 691 -16.50 -6.97 16.53
N GLN A 692 -15.32 -7.06 17.16
CA GLN A 692 -14.32 -8.09 16.87
C GLN A 692 -14.91 -9.50 17.03
N ARG A 693 -15.72 -9.74 18.06
CA ARG A 693 -16.43 -11.02 18.25
C ARG A 693 -17.53 -11.31 17.22
N GLU A 694 -17.97 -10.31 16.46
CA GLU A 694 -18.89 -10.52 15.34
C GLU A 694 -18.15 -10.83 14.03
N VAL A 695 -16.87 -10.48 13.95
CA VAL A 695 -16.09 -10.51 12.70
C VAL A 695 -14.81 -11.36 12.72
N ASP A 696 -14.45 -11.92 13.88
CA ASP A 696 -13.26 -12.74 14.17
C ASP A 696 -13.04 -13.97 13.27
N PHE A 697 -14.07 -14.41 12.54
CA PHE A 697 -13.99 -15.56 11.64
C PHE A 697 -13.52 -15.24 10.21
N HIS A 698 -13.46 -13.97 9.81
CA HIS A 698 -13.04 -13.62 8.44
C HIS A 698 -11.52 -13.69 8.29
N GLU A 699 -11.03 -14.44 7.29
CA GLU A 699 -9.59 -14.73 7.13
C GLU A 699 -8.71 -13.50 6.90
N ASN A 700 -9.31 -12.38 6.47
CA ASN A 700 -8.62 -11.12 6.21
C ASN A 700 -8.91 -10.02 7.25
N ILE A 701 -9.41 -10.37 8.44
CA ILE A 701 -9.60 -9.46 9.58
C ILE A 701 -8.72 -9.94 10.73
N ILE A 702 -7.91 -9.03 11.32
CA ILE A 702 -7.01 -9.35 12.43
C ILE A 702 -7.81 -9.96 13.59
N ARG A 703 -7.41 -11.14 14.04
CA ARG A 703 -8.12 -11.87 15.09
C ARG A 703 -7.91 -11.24 16.46
N PHE A 704 -8.98 -11.25 17.25
CA PHE A 704 -8.98 -10.88 18.66
C PHE A 704 -8.89 -12.14 19.54
N TYR A 705 -7.89 -12.21 20.40
CA TYR A 705 -7.65 -13.38 21.27
C TYR A 705 -8.16 -13.18 22.70
N GLY A 706 -8.08 -11.97 23.25
CA GLY A 706 -8.47 -11.72 24.63
C GLY A 706 -7.97 -10.40 25.18
N ILE A 707 -7.92 -10.26 26.50
CA ILE A 707 -7.52 -9.02 27.18
C ILE A 707 -6.38 -9.32 28.16
N THR A 708 -5.50 -8.36 28.35
CA THR A 708 -4.55 -8.35 29.46
C THR A 708 -4.56 -7.01 30.19
N THR A 709 -4.14 -7.00 31.45
CA THR A 709 -4.07 -5.77 32.26
C THR A 709 -2.72 -5.59 32.92
N GLU A 710 -2.14 -4.40 32.77
CA GLU A 710 -0.93 -3.96 33.45
C GLU A 710 -1.29 -3.03 34.62
N ILE A 711 -0.74 -3.29 35.81
CA ILE A 711 -0.92 -2.42 36.97
C ILE A 711 0.09 -1.26 36.87
N GLN A 712 -0.43 -0.03 36.81
CA GLN A 712 0.37 1.20 36.75
C GLN A 712 0.85 1.63 38.14
N SER A 713 1.81 2.56 38.19
CA SER A 713 2.42 3.08 39.44
C SER A 713 1.43 3.77 40.37
N ASP A 714 0.32 4.28 39.84
CA ASP A 714 -0.79 4.90 40.57
C ASP A 714 -1.88 3.90 41.02
N SER A 715 -1.61 2.59 40.88
CA SER A 715 -2.56 1.48 41.14
C SER A 715 -3.73 1.38 40.17
N SER A 716 -3.75 2.14 39.06
CA SER A 716 -4.73 1.97 37.99
C SER A 716 -4.40 0.77 37.08
N LYS A 717 -5.42 0.16 36.45
CA LYS A 717 -5.26 -1.00 35.54
C LYS A 717 -5.28 -0.59 34.08
N LYS A 718 -4.14 -0.59 33.39
CA LYS A 718 -4.12 -0.35 31.95
C LYS A 718 -4.56 -1.61 31.19
N TYR A 719 -5.67 -1.52 30.45
CA TYR A 719 -6.21 -2.63 29.64
C TYR A 719 -5.57 -2.66 28.24
N PHE A 720 -5.31 -3.87 27.74
CA PHE A 720 -4.82 -4.12 26.38
C PHE A 720 -5.69 -5.18 25.69
N LEU A 721 -5.99 -4.99 24.41
CA LEU A 721 -6.48 -6.07 23.56
C LEU A 721 -5.30 -6.93 23.11
N VAL A 722 -5.44 -8.25 23.24
CA VAL A 722 -4.49 -9.24 22.73
C VAL A 722 -5.01 -9.71 21.38
N MET A 723 -4.21 -9.52 20.33
CA MET A 723 -4.62 -9.69 18.94
C MET A 723 -3.55 -10.44 18.14
N GLU A 724 -3.94 -10.93 16.96
CA GLU A 724 -3.03 -11.50 15.98
C GLU A 724 -1.96 -10.50 15.54
N TYR A 725 -0.72 -10.99 15.43
CA TYR A 725 0.39 -10.22 14.91
C TYR A 725 0.53 -10.49 13.41
N ALA A 726 0.54 -9.43 12.61
CA ALA A 726 0.79 -9.51 11.18
C ALA A 726 2.29 -9.30 10.91
N ASP A 727 2.99 -10.37 10.55
CA ASP A 727 4.46 -10.39 10.43
C ASP A 727 5.02 -9.38 9.42
N ASN A 728 4.26 -9.13 8.36
CA ASN A 728 4.61 -8.19 7.28
C ASN A 728 4.16 -6.74 7.56
N GLY A 729 3.68 -6.45 8.76
CA GLY A 729 3.23 -5.12 9.17
C GLY A 729 2.01 -4.62 8.39
N VAL A 730 1.91 -3.30 8.24
CA VAL A 730 0.80 -2.67 7.51
C VAL A 730 0.91 -2.90 6.01
N LEU A 731 -0.22 -3.10 5.33
CA LEU A 731 -0.29 -3.37 3.88
C LEU A 731 0.53 -2.36 3.04
N ARG A 732 0.58 -1.08 3.46
CA ARG A 732 1.39 -0.05 2.80
C ARG A 732 2.88 -0.39 2.77
N ASN A 733 3.45 -0.82 3.89
CA ASN A 733 4.87 -1.14 3.99
C ASN A 733 5.17 -2.41 3.21
N TYR A 734 4.32 -3.43 3.37
CA TYR A 734 4.44 -4.68 2.61
C TYR A 734 4.42 -4.43 1.09
N LEU A 735 3.48 -3.62 0.59
CA LEU A 735 3.44 -3.25 -0.82
C LEU A 735 4.69 -2.45 -1.21
N ASN A 736 5.10 -1.44 -0.43
CA ASN A 736 6.31 -0.68 -0.75
C ASN A 736 7.56 -1.56 -0.93
N GLU A 737 7.68 -2.63 -0.15
CA GLU A 737 8.82 -3.54 -0.18
C GLU A 737 8.69 -4.64 -1.23
N ASN A 738 7.47 -5.11 -1.54
CA ASN A 738 7.24 -6.32 -2.33
C ASN A 738 6.49 -6.09 -3.66
N PHE A 739 6.03 -4.87 -3.96
CA PHE A 739 5.12 -4.62 -5.09
C PHE A 739 5.68 -5.05 -6.45
N GLU A 740 6.99 -4.94 -6.66
CA GLU A 740 7.64 -5.37 -7.91
C GLU A 740 7.73 -6.90 -8.04
N ASN A 741 7.79 -7.62 -6.91
CA ASN A 741 7.89 -9.08 -6.87
C ASN A 741 6.52 -9.78 -6.91
N LEU A 742 5.43 -9.08 -6.61
CA LEU A 742 4.07 -9.61 -6.67
C LEU A 742 3.59 -9.74 -8.13
N THR A 743 3.15 -10.94 -8.51
CA THR A 743 2.51 -11.16 -9.81
C THR A 743 1.16 -10.44 -9.88
N TRP A 744 0.59 -10.30 -11.08
CA TRP A 744 -0.76 -9.75 -11.23
C TRP A 744 -1.83 -10.62 -10.54
N ASN A 745 -1.63 -11.94 -10.50
CA ASN A 745 -2.49 -12.84 -9.74
C ASN A 745 -2.39 -12.53 -8.24
N ASP A 746 -1.19 -12.31 -7.70
CA ASP A 746 -1.02 -11.94 -6.29
C ASP A 746 -1.68 -10.60 -5.96
N LYS A 747 -1.51 -9.60 -6.84
CA LYS A 747 -2.14 -8.27 -6.70
C LYS A 747 -3.67 -8.33 -6.74
N ILE A 748 -4.23 -9.10 -7.66
CA ILE A 748 -5.69 -9.29 -7.77
C ILE A 748 -6.21 -10.09 -6.58
N ASN A 749 -5.47 -11.10 -6.12
CA ASN A 749 -5.82 -11.89 -4.94
C ASN A 749 -5.81 -11.04 -3.67
N LEU A 750 -4.82 -10.16 -3.46
CA LEU A 750 -4.80 -9.20 -2.35
C LEU A 750 -5.98 -8.22 -2.41
N ALA A 751 -6.32 -7.72 -3.60
CA ALA A 751 -7.47 -6.83 -3.79
C ALA A 751 -8.81 -7.57 -3.51
N LEU A 752 -8.93 -8.83 -3.93
CA LEU A 752 -10.11 -9.67 -3.68
C LEU A 752 -10.25 -10.00 -2.19
N GLN A 753 -9.16 -10.34 -1.51
CA GLN A 753 -9.13 -10.59 -0.06
C GLN A 753 -9.62 -9.36 0.72
N LEU A 754 -9.14 -8.17 0.37
CA LEU A 754 -9.60 -6.92 0.97
C LEU A 754 -11.09 -6.66 0.67
N ALA A 755 -11.52 -6.84 -0.58
CA ALA A 755 -12.92 -6.64 -0.97
C ALA A 755 -13.87 -7.61 -0.27
N ASN A 756 -13.47 -8.87 -0.09
CA ASN A 756 -14.20 -9.89 0.66
C ASN A 756 -14.33 -9.50 2.14
N ALA A 757 -13.26 -9.00 2.76
CA ALA A 757 -13.29 -8.52 4.14
C ALA A 757 -14.31 -7.39 4.32
N ILE A 758 -14.29 -6.40 3.41
CA ILE A 758 -15.22 -5.27 3.46
C ILE A 758 -16.66 -5.72 3.17
N SER A 759 -16.88 -6.65 2.24
CA SER A 759 -18.18 -7.25 1.96
C SER A 759 -18.74 -7.97 3.20
N TYR A 760 -17.91 -8.76 3.88
CA TYR A 760 -18.28 -9.43 5.11
C TYR A 760 -18.63 -8.46 6.25
N LEU A 761 -17.89 -7.35 6.38
CA LEU A 761 -18.23 -6.30 7.34
C LEU A 761 -19.58 -5.65 7.01
N HIS A 762 -19.83 -5.32 5.74
CA HIS A 762 -21.07 -4.71 5.30
C HIS A 762 -22.29 -5.63 5.49
N ASP A 763 -22.14 -6.94 5.29
CA ASP A 763 -23.16 -7.97 5.60
C ASP A 763 -23.56 -8.00 7.08
N LYS A 764 -22.66 -7.53 7.96
CA LYS A 764 -22.90 -7.37 9.41
C LYS A 764 -23.38 -5.96 9.77
N GLU A 765 -23.65 -5.11 8.78
CA GLU A 765 -23.96 -3.69 8.96
C GLU A 765 -22.81 -2.92 9.65
N ILE A 766 -21.57 -3.44 9.56
CA ILE A 766 -20.36 -2.83 10.12
C ILE A 766 -19.65 -2.07 9.00
N VAL A 767 -19.38 -0.78 9.25
CA VAL A 767 -18.62 0.07 8.32
C VAL A 767 -17.24 0.34 8.92
N HIS A 768 -16.17 -0.07 8.24
CA HIS A 768 -14.79 0.23 8.66
C HIS A 768 -14.44 1.69 8.33
N ARG A 769 -14.22 2.52 9.35
CA ARG A 769 -14.13 4.00 9.19
C ARG A 769 -12.71 4.56 9.08
N ASP A 770 -11.68 3.74 9.26
CA ASP A 770 -10.28 4.18 9.34
C ASP A 770 -9.36 3.44 8.34
N LEU A 771 -9.70 3.50 7.05
CA LEU A 771 -8.82 3.02 5.95
C LEU A 771 -7.98 4.18 5.37
N ASP A 772 -7.71 5.22 6.15
CA ASP A 772 -7.18 6.48 5.64
C ASP A 772 -5.65 6.56 5.62
N TYR A 773 -5.19 7.22 4.56
CA TYR A 773 -3.81 7.50 4.19
C TYR A 773 -3.21 8.55 5.14
N GLN A 774 -2.09 8.23 5.81
CA GLN A 774 -1.25 9.27 6.42
C GLN A 774 -0.53 10.06 5.31
N GLU A 775 -0.83 11.36 5.25
CA GLU A 775 -0.25 12.35 4.34
C GLU A 775 1.27 12.41 4.49
N GLY A 776 1.98 12.20 3.38
CA GLY A 776 3.44 12.29 3.35
C GLY A 776 4.13 11.67 2.16
N LEU A 777 3.49 11.50 0.99
CA LEU A 777 4.19 11.21 -0.27
C LEU A 777 3.45 11.84 -1.46
N LYS A 778 4.16 12.62 -2.27
CA LYS A 778 3.70 13.05 -3.59
C LYS A 778 3.58 11.83 -4.51
N ASN A 779 2.46 11.77 -5.23
CA ASN A 779 2.22 11.09 -6.51
C ASN A 779 2.89 9.72 -6.73
N TYR A 780 2.18 8.65 -6.37
CA TYR A 780 2.29 7.37 -7.07
C TYR A 780 0.98 7.05 -7.80
N PRO A 781 1.05 6.31 -8.91
CA PRO A 781 -0.05 6.20 -9.83
C PRO A 781 -1.01 5.11 -9.45
N ILE A 782 -2.25 5.42 -9.71
CA ILE A 782 -3.35 4.53 -9.45
C ILE A 782 -3.51 3.65 -10.69
N PHE A 783 -3.28 2.35 -10.52
CA PHE A 783 -3.83 1.38 -11.45
C PHE A 783 -5.37 1.42 -11.38
N ASN A 784 -5.94 1.89 -12.49
CA ASN A 784 -7.32 1.80 -12.92
C ASN A 784 -8.21 0.77 -12.20
N LEU A 785 -8.80 1.18 -11.08
CA LEU A 785 -10.09 0.70 -10.58
C LEU A 785 -11.10 1.86 -10.69
N ASN A 786 -11.28 2.42 -11.89
CA ASN A 786 -12.35 3.40 -12.19
C ASN A 786 -13.75 2.88 -11.86
N TYR A 787 -13.89 1.59 -11.54
CA TYR A 787 -15.13 1.01 -11.07
C TYR A 787 -15.55 1.62 -9.72
N CYS A 788 -14.67 1.67 -8.73
CA CYS A 788 -15.00 2.14 -7.37
C CYS A 788 -14.89 3.67 -7.21
N TRP A 789 -14.17 4.34 -8.11
CA TRP A 789 -13.90 5.78 -8.06
C TRP A 789 -14.85 6.58 -8.92
N ASN A 790 -16.05 6.78 -8.38
CA ASN A 790 -17.04 7.71 -8.90
C ASN A 790 -17.21 8.90 -7.94
N ASN A 791 -17.23 10.12 -8.47
CA ASN A 791 -17.43 11.33 -7.65
C ASN A 791 -18.87 11.46 -7.13
N GLU A 792 -19.82 10.75 -7.75
CA GLU A 792 -21.19 10.63 -7.28
C GLU A 792 -21.35 9.36 -6.41
N PRO A 793 -21.63 9.47 -5.10
CA PRO A 793 -21.71 8.31 -4.19
C PRO A 793 -22.71 7.24 -4.64
N ASN A 794 -23.84 7.66 -5.21
CA ASN A 794 -24.89 6.77 -5.71
C ASN A 794 -24.50 6.00 -6.98
N ASN A 795 -23.45 6.45 -7.68
CA ASN A 795 -22.94 5.81 -8.89
C ASN A 795 -21.69 4.95 -8.62
N ARG A 796 -21.28 4.81 -7.34
CA ARG A 796 -20.24 3.85 -6.95
C ARG A 796 -20.85 2.45 -6.85
N PRO A 797 -20.12 1.42 -7.28
CA PRO A 797 -20.55 0.05 -7.10
C PRO A 797 -20.59 -0.28 -5.61
N ASN A 798 -21.57 -1.08 -5.20
CA ASN A 798 -21.52 -1.69 -3.88
C ASN A 798 -20.38 -2.73 -3.83
N ILE A 799 -20.01 -3.13 -2.61
CA ILE A 799 -18.84 -4.01 -2.45
C ILE A 799 -19.02 -5.38 -3.12
N ASP A 800 -20.24 -5.91 -3.18
CA ASP A 800 -20.55 -7.19 -3.84
C ASP A 800 -20.36 -7.13 -5.35
N GLN A 801 -20.68 -5.99 -5.96
CA GLN A 801 -20.41 -5.69 -7.36
C GLN A 801 -18.90 -5.65 -7.64
N VAL A 802 -18.10 -5.11 -6.71
CA VAL A 802 -16.63 -5.09 -6.81
C VAL A 802 -16.07 -6.51 -6.71
N VAL A 803 -16.52 -7.30 -5.74
CA VAL A 803 -16.13 -8.72 -5.58
C VAL A 803 -16.50 -9.53 -6.83
N THR A 804 -17.71 -9.37 -7.36
CA THR A 804 -18.18 -10.03 -8.59
C THR A 804 -17.28 -9.69 -9.78
N LYS A 805 -16.87 -8.42 -9.91
CA LYS A 805 -15.99 -7.97 -10.98
C LYS A 805 -14.60 -8.58 -10.87
N LEU A 806 -14.03 -8.64 -9.67
CA LEU A 806 -12.73 -9.27 -9.41
C LEU A 806 -12.75 -10.78 -9.69
N ASN A 807 -13.81 -11.49 -9.27
CA ASN A 807 -13.97 -12.92 -9.59
C ASN A 807 -14.12 -13.19 -11.08
N THR A 808 -14.83 -12.32 -11.81
CA THR A 808 -14.94 -12.41 -13.28
C THR A 808 -13.56 -12.30 -13.94
N ILE A 809 -12.73 -11.38 -13.46
CA ILE A 809 -11.36 -11.21 -13.95
C ILE A 809 -10.55 -12.49 -13.72
N ILE A 810 -10.58 -13.05 -12.52
CA ILE A 810 -9.86 -14.30 -12.16
C ILE A 810 -10.31 -15.48 -13.04
N SER A 811 -11.62 -15.68 -13.22
CA SER A 811 -12.15 -16.77 -14.04
C SER A 811 -11.74 -16.66 -15.52
N GLY A 812 -11.59 -15.44 -16.04
CA GLY A 812 -11.11 -15.19 -17.41
C GLY A 812 -9.63 -15.52 -17.61
N PHE A 813 -8.81 -15.45 -16.55
CA PHE A 813 -7.43 -15.92 -16.59
C PHE A 813 -7.34 -17.46 -16.61
N GLN A 814 -8.12 -18.14 -15.76
CA GLN A 814 -8.10 -19.61 -15.64
C GLN A 814 -8.62 -20.34 -16.89
N GLN A 815 -9.62 -19.80 -17.59
CA GLN A 815 -10.11 -20.40 -18.85
C GLN A 815 -9.10 -20.31 -20.00
N ASN A 816 -8.21 -19.32 -20.00
CA ASN A 816 -7.19 -19.18 -21.05
C ASN A 816 -6.01 -20.14 -20.84
N GLU A 817 -5.68 -20.49 -19.60
CA GLU A 817 -4.67 -21.52 -19.27
C GLU A 817 -5.20 -22.94 -19.53
N TYR A 818 -6.44 -23.25 -19.13
CA TYR A 818 -7.02 -24.59 -19.34
C TYR A 818 -7.23 -24.96 -20.82
N ASN A 819 -7.52 -23.97 -21.67
CA ASN A 819 -7.64 -24.17 -23.12
C ASN A 819 -6.28 -24.36 -23.80
N ALA A 820 -5.18 -23.87 -23.21
CA ALA A 820 -3.83 -24.11 -23.70
C ALA A 820 -3.39 -25.56 -23.42
N ASP A 821 -3.73 -26.11 -22.24
CA ASP A 821 -3.35 -27.46 -21.82
C ASP A 821 -4.10 -28.58 -22.57
N ILE A 822 -5.37 -28.38 -22.94
CA ILE A 822 -6.15 -29.34 -23.76
C ILE A 822 -5.66 -29.38 -25.21
N GLN A 823 -5.10 -28.29 -25.73
CA GLN A 823 -4.53 -28.26 -27.08
C GLN A 823 -3.17 -28.97 -27.16
N LEU A 824 -2.36 -28.90 -26.10
CA LEU A 824 -1.06 -29.56 -25.99
C LEU A 824 -1.18 -31.09 -25.83
N SER A 825 -2.19 -31.57 -25.10
CA SER A 825 -2.40 -33.00 -24.87
C SER A 825 -3.02 -33.73 -26.07
N ASN A 826 -3.75 -33.03 -26.95
CA ASN A 826 -4.24 -33.61 -28.22
C ASN A 826 -3.19 -33.69 -29.34
N GLU A 827 -2.10 -32.91 -29.27
CA GLU A 827 -1.01 -32.96 -30.26
C GLU A 827 0.00 -34.11 -29.99
N GLN A 828 -0.03 -34.76 -28.82
CA GLN A 828 0.90 -35.84 -28.46
C GLN A 828 0.45 -37.26 -28.87
N LEU A 829 -0.79 -37.46 -29.37
CA LEU A 829 -1.34 -38.78 -29.69
C LEU A 829 -1.19 -39.23 -31.16
N LEU A 830 -0.41 -38.52 -31.98
CA LEU A 830 -0.09 -38.95 -33.35
C LEU A 830 1.44 -38.98 -33.57
N LYS A 831 2.02 -40.18 -33.59
CA LYS A 831 3.36 -40.48 -34.15
C LYS A 831 3.22 -41.75 -35.02
N PRO A 832 4.08 -42.00 -36.05
CA PRO A 832 5.49 -41.60 -36.13
C PRO A 832 6.02 -41.14 -37.51
N ASN A 833 7.31 -40.76 -37.52
CA ASN A 833 8.26 -40.63 -38.65
C ASN A 833 8.29 -39.34 -39.46
N ASN A 834 9.06 -38.35 -39.00
CA ASN A 834 10.33 -37.91 -39.60
C ASN A 834 10.84 -36.68 -38.84
N GLY A 835 12.16 -36.49 -38.80
CA GLY A 835 12.83 -35.45 -38.01
C GLY A 835 12.27 -34.06 -38.29
N ILE A 836 11.79 -33.40 -37.24
CA ILE A 836 11.34 -32.00 -37.26
C ILE A 836 12.38 -31.20 -36.47
N SER A 837 12.87 -30.11 -37.08
CA SER A 837 13.89 -29.24 -36.49
C SER A 837 13.27 -28.25 -35.49
N GLU A 838 14.04 -27.78 -34.51
CA GLU A 838 13.63 -26.77 -33.51
C GLU A 838 12.98 -25.50 -34.12
N ASN A 839 13.29 -25.19 -35.39
CA ASN A 839 12.70 -24.06 -36.10
C ASN A 839 11.25 -24.26 -36.54
N ASP A 840 10.77 -25.50 -36.67
CA ASP A 840 9.39 -25.79 -37.07
C ASP A 840 8.42 -25.69 -35.88
N ILE A 841 8.90 -25.97 -34.66
CA ILE A 841 8.16 -25.81 -33.40
C ILE A 841 7.96 -24.31 -33.08
N ASN A 842 9.01 -23.50 -33.24
CA ASN A 842 8.94 -22.06 -33.01
C ASN A 842 8.02 -21.33 -34.02
N ASN A 843 7.99 -21.76 -35.28
CA ASN A 843 7.08 -21.19 -36.28
C ASN A 843 5.60 -21.58 -36.05
N SER A 844 5.32 -22.75 -35.50
CA SER A 844 3.97 -23.17 -35.11
C SER A 844 3.43 -22.36 -33.91
N LEU A 845 4.28 -22.14 -32.90
CA LEU A 845 3.99 -21.27 -31.75
C LEU A 845 3.73 -19.81 -32.15
N HIS A 846 4.53 -19.27 -33.07
CA HIS A 846 4.33 -17.92 -33.59
C HIS A 846 3.02 -17.76 -34.39
N LYS A 847 2.64 -18.80 -35.15
CA LYS A 847 1.39 -18.80 -35.92
C LYS A 847 0.15 -18.92 -35.02
N LYS A 848 0.23 -19.71 -33.94
CA LYS A 848 -0.83 -19.84 -32.91
C LYS A 848 -0.99 -18.58 -32.06
N MET A 849 0.11 -17.92 -31.65
CA MET A 849 0.05 -16.61 -30.95
C MET A 849 -0.61 -15.53 -31.80
N SER A 850 -0.34 -15.50 -33.12
CA SER A 850 -0.96 -14.55 -34.04
C SER A 850 -2.48 -14.80 -34.22
N GLN A 851 -2.92 -16.06 -34.10
CA GLN A 851 -4.34 -16.44 -34.18
C GLN A 851 -5.11 -16.14 -32.88
N ILE A 852 -4.45 -16.25 -31.71
CA ILE A 852 -4.98 -15.84 -30.40
C ILE A 852 -5.17 -14.31 -30.35
N ILE A 853 -4.22 -13.54 -30.90
CA ILE A 853 -4.32 -12.09 -31.04
C ILE A 853 -5.45 -11.69 -32.01
N GLN A 854 -5.65 -12.44 -33.11
CA GLN A 854 -6.78 -12.21 -34.03
C GLN A 854 -8.15 -12.54 -33.42
N ASN A 855 -8.25 -13.53 -32.53
CA ASN A 855 -9.52 -13.90 -31.89
C ASN A 855 -9.95 -12.90 -30.80
N PHE A 856 -9.02 -12.25 -30.10
CA PHE A 856 -9.33 -11.15 -29.18
C PHE A 856 -9.91 -9.91 -29.87
N SER A 857 -9.60 -9.72 -31.15
CA SER A 857 -10.11 -8.61 -31.97
C SER A 857 -11.48 -8.87 -32.64
N ARG A 858 -12.12 -10.02 -32.40
CA ARG A 858 -13.37 -10.44 -33.08
C ARG A 858 -14.58 -10.71 -32.19
N ILE A 859 -14.56 -10.43 -30.88
CA ILE A 859 -15.81 -10.44 -30.10
C ILE A 859 -16.58 -9.15 -30.38
N ASN A 860 -17.56 -9.32 -31.26
CA ASN A 860 -18.47 -8.32 -31.79
C ASN A 860 -19.45 -7.86 -30.68
N ILE A 861 -19.22 -6.69 -30.07
CA ILE A 861 -20.28 -5.93 -29.37
C ILE A 861 -20.96 -5.04 -30.42
N LYS A 862 -21.72 -5.68 -31.31
CA LYS A 862 -22.79 -5.05 -32.07
C LYS A 862 -23.91 -6.06 -32.22
N GLU A 863 -24.94 -5.90 -31.39
CA GLU A 863 -26.37 -5.85 -31.78
C GLU A 863 -27.28 -6.07 -30.57
N ILE A 864 -27.36 -5.05 -29.71
CA ILE A 864 -28.64 -4.42 -29.36
C ILE A 864 -28.37 -2.91 -29.41
N GLY A 865 -28.79 -2.25 -30.49
CA GLY A 865 -28.92 -0.79 -30.51
C GLY A 865 -30.33 -0.36 -30.05
N PRO A 866 -30.75 0.88 -30.30
CA PRO A 866 -29.99 2.14 -30.28
C PRO A 866 -30.77 3.29 -29.60
N SER A 867 -30.07 4.28 -29.01
CA SER A 867 -30.29 5.72 -29.28
C SER A 867 -29.39 6.63 -28.41
N ILE A 868 -28.43 7.27 -29.08
CA ILE A 868 -28.01 8.69 -28.94
C ILE A 868 -27.55 9.11 -27.51
N SER A 869 -26.29 9.48 -27.22
CA SER A 869 -25.30 10.17 -28.05
C SER A 869 -23.85 9.85 -27.64
N SER A 870 -23.11 9.24 -28.56
CA SER A 870 -21.65 9.26 -28.64
C SER A 870 -21.20 10.55 -29.34
N ASN A 871 -20.44 11.42 -28.67
CA ASN A 871 -19.66 12.47 -29.35
C ASN A 871 -18.56 13.15 -28.51
N LEU A 872 -17.79 12.44 -27.65
CA LEU A 872 -16.73 13.11 -26.87
C LEU A 872 -15.43 12.35 -26.55
N ILE A 873 -15.13 11.18 -27.14
CA ILE A 873 -13.84 10.51 -26.84
C ILE A 873 -13.19 9.97 -28.12
N ARG A 874 -12.37 10.81 -28.76
CA ARG A 874 -11.26 10.36 -29.61
C ARG A 874 -10.13 11.39 -29.62
N ASN A 875 -8.91 10.91 -29.36
CA ASN A 875 -7.57 11.51 -29.41
C ASN A 875 -7.05 12.11 -28.09
N ASP A 876 -5.80 11.72 -27.71
CA ASP A 876 -4.76 12.63 -27.18
C ASP A 876 -3.44 11.93 -26.73
N PHE A 877 -2.97 10.87 -27.41
CA PHE A 877 -1.62 10.30 -27.14
C PHE A 877 -0.48 11.29 -27.43
N GLU A 878 -0.67 12.21 -28.36
CA GLU A 878 0.31 13.26 -28.65
C GLU A 878 0.45 14.26 -27.49
N LEU A 879 -0.66 14.60 -26.83
CA LEU A 879 -0.68 15.42 -25.62
C LEU A 879 0.05 14.71 -24.47
N ILE A 880 -0.22 13.42 -24.28
CA ILE A 880 0.47 12.58 -23.29
C ILE A 880 2.00 12.57 -23.53
N VAL A 881 2.44 12.41 -24.78
CA VAL A 881 3.88 12.44 -25.12
C VAL A 881 4.50 13.80 -24.78
N ASN A 882 3.81 14.90 -25.07
CA ASN A 882 4.30 16.23 -24.77
C ASN A 882 4.37 16.50 -23.25
N GLU A 883 3.40 16.02 -22.48
CA GLU A 883 3.40 16.16 -21.02
C GLU A 883 4.52 15.32 -20.35
N ILE A 884 4.79 14.10 -20.84
CA ILE A 884 5.95 13.30 -20.38
C ILE A 884 7.26 14.03 -20.64
N ILE A 885 7.39 14.66 -21.79
CA ILE A 885 8.60 15.39 -22.16
C ILE A 885 8.76 16.64 -21.30
N PHE A 886 7.66 17.33 -20.95
CA PHE A 886 7.69 18.45 -20.02
C PHE A 886 8.19 18.02 -18.62
N LEU A 887 7.80 16.83 -18.14
CA LEU A 887 8.33 16.29 -16.87
C LEU A 887 9.86 16.11 -16.89
N PHE A 888 10.44 15.75 -18.03
CA PHE A 888 11.89 15.50 -18.13
C PHE A 888 12.76 16.76 -18.03
N GLU A 889 12.19 17.96 -18.09
CA GLU A 889 12.95 19.21 -17.92
C GLU A 889 13.58 19.33 -16.54
N ASN A 890 12.98 18.71 -15.52
CA ASN A 890 13.41 18.82 -14.12
C ASN A 890 13.94 17.52 -13.51
N VAL A 891 14.06 16.45 -14.31
CA VAL A 891 14.35 15.09 -13.83
C VAL A 891 15.69 14.59 -14.36
N GLU A 892 16.53 14.04 -13.48
CA GLU A 892 17.80 13.40 -13.85
C GLU A 892 17.57 12.22 -14.81
N ILE A 893 18.57 11.90 -15.64
CA ILE A 893 18.37 10.92 -16.72
C ILE A 893 17.95 9.56 -16.17
N GLU A 894 18.49 9.15 -15.02
CA GLU A 894 18.23 7.86 -14.34
C GLU A 894 16.81 7.72 -13.78
N LYS A 895 16.14 8.84 -13.48
CA LYS A 895 14.76 8.85 -12.94
C LYS A 895 13.69 8.89 -14.04
N LYS A 896 14.07 9.10 -15.30
CA LYS A 896 13.13 9.20 -16.42
C LYS A 896 12.28 7.95 -16.62
N LYS A 897 12.82 6.76 -16.33
CA LYS A 897 12.07 5.50 -16.39
C LYS A 897 10.88 5.49 -15.43
N TYR A 898 11.14 5.78 -14.17
CA TYR A 898 10.12 5.80 -13.12
C TYR A 898 9.07 6.88 -13.36
N GLU A 899 9.48 8.11 -13.72
CA GLU A 899 8.54 9.22 -13.98
C GLU A 899 7.64 8.97 -15.19
N THR A 900 8.18 8.37 -16.25
CA THR A 900 7.40 7.98 -17.43
C THR A 900 6.34 6.94 -17.10
N ILE A 901 6.74 5.88 -16.38
CA ILE A 901 5.82 4.82 -15.96
C ILE A 901 4.75 5.40 -15.04
N ASN A 902 5.16 6.28 -14.12
CA ASN A 902 4.23 6.91 -13.19
C ASN A 902 3.21 7.81 -13.89
N PHE A 903 3.66 8.63 -14.82
CA PHE A 903 2.80 9.50 -15.60
C PHE A 903 1.80 8.73 -16.46
N LEU A 904 2.25 7.69 -17.17
CA LEU A 904 1.38 6.87 -18.01
C LEU A 904 0.31 6.14 -17.21
N ASN A 905 0.66 5.65 -16.02
CA ASN A 905 -0.28 5.00 -15.13
C ASN A 905 -1.33 6.00 -14.59
N ASN A 906 -0.96 7.26 -14.31
CA ASN A 906 -1.90 8.32 -13.90
C ASN A 906 -2.92 8.66 -14.99
N TYR A 907 -2.52 8.64 -16.26
CA TYR A 907 -3.39 8.91 -17.41
C TYR A 907 -4.08 7.65 -17.94
N ASN A 908 -3.92 6.51 -17.25
CA ASN A 908 -4.55 5.24 -17.61
C ASN A 908 -4.18 4.74 -19.02
N VAL A 909 -2.95 5.05 -19.45
CA VAL A 909 -2.37 4.66 -20.74
C VAL A 909 -1.46 3.46 -20.52
N SER A 910 -1.75 2.33 -21.17
CA SER A 910 -0.84 1.17 -21.05
C SER A 910 0.48 1.43 -21.77
N LEU A 911 1.59 0.99 -21.15
CA LEU A 911 2.94 1.04 -21.71
C LEU A 911 2.99 0.44 -23.12
N GLN A 912 2.38 -0.74 -23.32
CA GLN A 912 2.28 -1.38 -24.62
C GLN A 912 1.53 -0.53 -25.67
N LYS A 913 0.45 0.18 -25.28
CA LYS A 913 -0.32 1.03 -26.21
C LYS A 913 0.48 2.24 -26.64
N ILE A 914 1.15 2.92 -25.71
CA ILE A 914 1.98 4.06 -26.07
C ILE A 914 3.26 3.61 -26.79
N TYR A 915 3.87 2.48 -26.42
CA TYR A 915 5.02 1.91 -27.13
C TYR A 915 4.66 1.61 -28.60
N ASN A 916 3.54 0.92 -28.84
CA ASN A 916 3.04 0.67 -30.18
C ASN A 916 2.68 1.96 -30.92
N TRP A 917 2.11 2.95 -30.23
CA TRP A 917 1.84 4.25 -30.82
C TRP A 917 3.14 4.96 -31.20
N LEU A 918 4.16 4.99 -30.34
CA LEU A 918 5.46 5.58 -30.61
C LEU A 918 6.14 4.89 -31.79
N LEU A 919 6.12 3.55 -31.87
CA LEU A 919 6.63 2.80 -33.03
C LEU A 919 5.98 3.24 -34.35
N ASN A 920 4.69 3.57 -34.32
CA ASN A 920 3.91 3.96 -35.50
C ASN A 920 3.91 5.48 -35.78
N ASN A 921 4.33 6.32 -34.84
CA ASN A 921 4.31 7.80 -34.93
C ASN A 921 5.73 8.37 -34.85
N GLN A 922 6.59 7.91 -35.76
CA GLN A 922 8.01 8.31 -35.88
C GLN A 922 8.23 9.52 -36.78
N ASP A 923 7.18 10.28 -37.07
CA ASP A 923 7.14 11.55 -37.80
C ASP A 923 7.22 12.77 -36.86
N ASN A 924 6.82 12.62 -35.60
CA ASN A 924 6.98 13.63 -34.55
C ASN A 924 8.32 13.43 -33.81
N SER A 925 9.13 14.50 -33.72
CA SER A 925 10.47 14.44 -33.09
C SER A 925 10.44 14.19 -31.59
N ASN A 926 9.37 14.58 -30.89
CA ASN A 926 9.11 14.27 -29.48
C ASN A 926 8.80 12.77 -29.29
N SER A 927 8.00 12.19 -30.19
CA SER A 927 7.72 10.75 -30.21
C SER A 927 8.96 9.91 -30.50
N ILE A 928 9.80 10.34 -31.45
CA ILE A 928 11.09 9.70 -31.73
C ILE A 928 11.99 9.76 -30.48
N PHE A 929 12.08 10.94 -29.85
CA PHE A 929 12.87 11.11 -28.64
C PHE A 929 12.38 10.21 -27.49
N LEU A 930 11.07 10.16 -27.22
CA LEU A 930 10.51 9.33 -26.16
C LEU A 930 10.68 7.83 -26.45
N LEU A 931 10.59 7.40 -27.71
CA LEU A 931 10.96 6.04 -28.10
C LEU A 931 12.46 5.78 -27.83
N GLY A 932 13.32 6.77 -28.06
CA GLY A 932 14.73 6.69 -27.68
C GLY A 932 14.93 6.48 -26.18
N VAL A 933 14.15 7.17 -25.35
CA VAL A 933 14.13 6.97 -23.88
C VAL A 933 13.67 5.56 -23.52
N PHE A 934 12.65 5.04 -24.20
CA PHE A 934 12.18 3.66 -23.99
C PHE A 934 13.27 2.63 -24.26
N ASN A 935 14.02 2.77 -25.36
CA ASN A 935 15.12 1.86 -25.68
C ASN A 935 16.33 2.07 -24.74
N HIS A 936 16.62 3.30 -24.33
CA HIS A 936 17.77 3.61 -23.45
C HIS A 936 17.62 2.97 -22.06
N PHE A 937 16.38 2.87 -21.56
CA PHE A 937 16.07 2.39 -20.20
C PHE A 937 15.30 1.07 -20.14
N GLY A 938 14.94 0.49 -21.29
CA GLY A 938 14.10 -0.70 -21.34
C GLY A 938 12.72 -0.47 -20.75
N ILE A 939 12.02 0.58 -21.20
CA ILE A 939 10.63 0.89 -20.84
C ILE A 939 9.78 0.22 -21.93
N GLU A 940 9.25 -0.98 -21.65
CA GLU A 940 8.63 -1.89 -22.63
C GLU A 940 9.61 -2.64 -23.55
N GLY A 941 10.71 -3.16 -22.98
CA GLY A 941 11.67 -4.02 -23.67
C GLY A 941 13.03 -4.11 -22.97
N ASN A 942 13.99 -4.79 -23.57
CA ASN A 942 15.38 -4.81 -23.09
C ASN A 942 16.08 -3.47 -23.37
N VAL A 943 17.09 -3.15 -22.57
CA VAL A 943 17.94 -1.97 -22.79
C VAL A 943 18.67 -2.12 -24.13
N ASP A 944 18.45 -1.17 -25.04
CA ASP A 944 19.11 -1.07 -26.35
C ASP A 944 19.69 0.34 -26.52
N LYS A 945 20.93 0.51 -26.06
CA LYS A 945 21.64 1.79 -26.09
C LYS A 945 22.01 2.22 -27.50
N GLN A 946 22.23 1.28 -28.43
CA GLN A 946 22.58 1.58 -29.81
C GLN A 946 21.37 2.12 -30.57
N LYS A 947 20.22 1.46 -30.45
CA LYS A 947 18.97 1.96 -31.01
C LYS A 947 18.51 3.26 -30.37
N ALA A 948 18.72 3.43 -29.07
CA ALA A 948 18.48 4.71 -28.41
C ALA A 948 19.36 5.83 -28.99
N PHE A 949 20.64 5.57 -29.24
CA PHE A 949 21.56 6.51 -29.87
C PHE A 949 21.07 6.92 -31.27
N GLU A 950 20.65 5.95 -32.10
CA GLU A 950 20.09 6.21 -33.44
C GLU A 950 18.81 7.06 -33.38
N LEU A 951 17.91 6.76 -32.43
CA LEU A 951 16.67 7.52 -32.22
C LEU A 951 16.94 8.94 -31.71
N TYR A 952 17.88 9.12 -30.79
CA TYR A 952 18.31 10.46 -30.35
C TYR A 952 18.98 11.24 -31.47
N GLN A 953 19.77 10.58 -32.32
CA GLN A 953 20.35 11.20 -33.51
C GLN A 953 19.27 11.66 -34.49
N LYS A 954 18.26 10.83 -34.73
CA LYS A 954 17.11 11.15 -35.57
C LYS A 954 16.31 12.32 -35.01
N ALA A 955 16.01 12.33 -33.71
CA ALA A 955 15.31 13.45 -33.06
C ALA A 955 16.13 14.75 -33.11
N ALA A 956 17.44 14.69 -32.82
CA ALA A 956 18.34 15.85 -32.87
C ALA A 956 18.45 16.47 -34.27
N ASN A 957 18.41 15.63 -35.33
CA ASN A 957 18.41 16.10 -36.71
C ASN A 957 17.13 16.87 -37.08
N SER A 958 16.01 16.59 -36.39
CA SER A 958 14.75 17.36 -36.48
C SER A 958 14.71 18.57 -35.54
N GLU A 959 15.88 19.06 -35.12
CA GLU A 959 16.06 20.18 -34.20
C GLU A 959 15.41 20.01 -32.81
N ASN A 960 15.12 18.77 -32.40
CA ASN A 960 14.57 18.50 -31.08
C ASN A 960 15.63 18.71 -29.98
N VAL A 961 15.40 19.67 -29.08
CA VAL A 961 16.34 20.03 -28.01
C VAL A 961 16.59 18.88 -27.03
N PHE A 962 15.58 18.03 -26.76
CA PHE A 962 15.72 16.86 -25.90
C PHE A 962 16.56 15.78 -26.57
N GLY A 963 16.31 15.54 -27.87
CA GLY A 963 17.16 14.70 -28.72
C GLY A 963 18.61 15.15 -28.73
N MET A 964 18.88 16.46 -28.90
CA MET A 964 20.24 17.01 -28.89
C MET A 964 20.95 16.80 -27.55
N THR A 965 20.29 17.03 -26.43
CA THR A 965 20.90 16.85 -25.10
C THR A 965 21.15 15.37 -24.78
N SER A 966 20.23 14.46 -25.14
CA SER A 966 20.45 13.01 -24.97
C SER A 966 21.53 12.47 -25.91
N LEU A 967 21.59 12.94 -27.15
CA LEU A 967 22.66 12.59 -28.08
C LEU A 967 24.02 13.10 -27.60
N GLY A 968 24.07 14.31 -27.05
CA GLY A 968 25.26 14.86 -26.41
C GLY A 968 25.72 13.99 -25.23
N TYR A 969 24.78 13.46 -24.44
CA TYR A 969 25.08 12.53 -23.36
C TYR A 969 25.65 11.20 -23.88
N CYS A 970 25.09 10.67 -24.96
CA CYS A 970 25.61 9.47 -25.62
C CYS A 970 27.07 9.65 -26.07
N TYR A 971 27.39 10.74 -26.76
CA TYR A 971 28.77 11.03 -27.14
C TYR A 971 29.68 11.32 -25.93
N GLY A 972 29.16 12.00 -24.90
CA GLY A 972 29.93 12.35 -23.72
C GLY A 972 30.33 11.15 -22.85
N ASN A 973 29.55 10.07 -22.88
CA ASN A 973 29.76 8.87 -22.04
C ASN A 973 30.03 7.59 -22.85
N GLY A 974 30.01 7.65 -24.17
CA GLY A 974 30.10 6.45 -25.02
C GLY A 974 28.88 5.53 -24.91
N SER A 975 27.68 6.07 -24.66
CA SER A 975 26.46 5.27 -24.54
C SER A 975 25.85 5.02 -25.93
N GLY A 976 25.98 3.78 -26.42
CA GLY A 976 25.53 3.40 -27.78
C GLY A 976 26.42 3.91 -28.90
N THR A 977 27.57 4.53 -28.58
CA THR A 977 28.53 5.09 -29.55
C THR A 977 29.92 5.22 -28.90
N SER A 978 30.95 5.60 -29.65
CA SER A 978 32.26 5.89 -29.07
C SER A 978 32.30 7.26 -28.39
N LEU A 979 33.13 7.38 -27.35
CA LEU A 979 33.34 8.61 -26.62
C LEU A 979 33.81 9.74 -27.56
N ASN A 980 33.05 10.84 -27.61
CA ASN A 980 33.38 12.02 -28.40
C ASN A 980 32.92 13.32 -27.71
N LYS A 981 33.77 13.81 -26.80
CA LYS A 981 33.49 15.01 -26.00
C LYS A 981 33.29 16.27 -26.86
N GLN A 982 33.98 16.39 -28.00
CA GLN A 982 33.83 17.53 -28.92
C GLN A 982 32.44 17.59 -29.55
N LYS A 983 31.91 16.45 -30.00
CA LYS A 983 30.54 16.36 -30.53
C LYS A 983 29.51 16.61 -29.44
N ALA A 984 29.74 16.11 -28.22
CA ALA A 984 28.88 16.39 -27.08
C ALA A 984 28.81 17.90 -26.79
N PHE A 985 29.96 18.57 -26.73
CA PHE A 985 30.05 20.02 -26.55
C PHE A 985 29.26 20.78 -27.63
N ASN A 986 29.46 20.45 -28.90
CA ASN A 986 28.76 21.11 -30.02
C ASN A 986 27.23 20.94 -29.94
N LEU A 987 26.75 19.76 -29.50
CA LEU A 987 25.32 19.49 -29.33
C LEU A 987 24.72 20.25 -28.14
N TYR A 988 25.42 20.30 -27.01
CA TYR A 988 25.00 21.09 -25.86
C TYR A 988 24.97 22.59 -26.18
N GLN A 989 25.97 23.08 -26.93
CA GLN A 989 25.99 24.46 -27.42
C GLN A 989 24.79 24.76 -28.33
N LYS A 990 24.48 23.85 -29.26
CA LYS A 990 23.31 24.00 -30.15
C LYS A 990 22.00 24.00 -29.35
N ALA A 991 21.84 23.08 -28.40
CA ALA A 991 20.65 23.03 -27.54
C ALA A 991 20.51 24.28 -26.65
N ALA A 992 21.62 24.78 -26.08
CA ALA A 992 21.65 26.00 -25.28
C ALA A 992 21.22 27.23 -26.10
N ASN A 993 21.68 27.34 -27.36
CA ASN A 993 21.31 28.43 -28.25
C ASN A 993 19.82 28.42 -28.61
N LEU A 994 19.18 27.25 -28.61
CA LEU A 994 17.74 27.08 -28.79
C LEU A 994 16.93 27.30 -27.49
N GLY A 995 17.58 27.74 -26.41
CA GLY A 995 16.93 28.06 -25.14
C GLY A 995 16.80 26.89 -24.17
N SER A 996 17.40 25.72 -24.46
CA SER A 996 17.31 24.56 -23.55
C SER A 996 18.11 24.79 -22.27
N VAL A 997 17.43 24.80 -21.12
CA VAL A 997 18.06 24.90 -19.79
C VAL A 997 19.01 23.72 -19.54
N ARG A 998 18.62 22.51 -19.95
CA ARG A 998 19.46 21.31 -19.85
C ARG A 998 20.67 21.36 -20.77
N GLY A 999 20.51 21.94 -21.96
CA GLY A 999 21.63 22.25 -22.87
C GLY A 999 22.61 23.24 -22.25
N MET A 1000 22.10 24.33 -21.65
CA MET A 1000 22.93 25.33 -20.96
C MET A 1000 23.70 24.75 -19.78
N HIS A 1001 23.05 23.91 -18.96
CA HIS A 1001 23.72 23.19 -17.87
C HIS A 1001 24.87 22.30 -18.37
N ASN A 1002 24.59 21.44 -19.36
CA ASN A 1002 25.61 20.52 -19.85
C ASN A 1002 26.77 21.26 -20.53
N LEU A 1003 26.48 22.38 -21.18
CA LEU A 1003 27.48 23.29 -21.72
C LEU A 1003 28.32 23.95 -20.62
N ALA A 1004 27.70 24.36 -19.51
CA ALA A 1004 28.40 24.88 -18.34
C ALA A 1004 29.36 23.84 -17.75
N CYS A 1005 28.92 22.58 -17.64
CA CYS A 1005 29.77 21.46 -17.24
C CYS A 1005 30.97 21.32 -18.19
N CYS A 1006 30.76 21.36 -19.51
CA CYS A 1006 31.87 21.28 -20.48
C CYS A 1006 32.88 22.42 -20.30
N TYR A 1007 32.43 23.65 -20.06
CA TYR A 1007 33.35 24.77 -19.78
C TYR A 1007 34.06 24.62 -18.42
N ARG A 1008 33.41 24.03 -17.43
CA ARG A 1008 34.02 23.77 -16.12
C ARG A 1008 35.10 22.69 -16.19
N THR A 1009 34.83 21.59 -16.91
CA THR A 1009 35.72 20.41 -16.96
C THR A 1009 36.69 20.43 -18.13
N GLY A 1010 36.46 21.25 -19.16
CA GLY A 1010 37.20 21.22 -20.41
C GLY A 1010 36.76 20.08 -21.34
N ASP A 1011 35.56 19.54 -21.16
CA ASP A 1011 35.07 18.45 -22.01
C ASP A 1011 34.63 18.96 -23.38
N GLY A 1012 35.47 18.72 -24.40
CA GLY A 1012 35.21 19.17 -25.78
C GLY A 1012 35.43 20.66 -26.00
N THR A 1013 36.07 21.35 -25.05
CA THR A 1013 36.45 22.76 -25.11
C THR A 1013 37.57 23.06 -24.12
N ASN A 1014 38.09 24.28 -24.10
CA ASN A 1014 39.03 24.69 -23.06
C ASN A 1014 38.29 25.04 -21.76
N ILE A 1015 38.91 24.76 -20.61
CA ILE A 1015 38.38 25.16 -19.31
C ILE A 1015 38.17 26.67 -19.29
N ASN A 1016 36.95 27.08 -18.95
CA ASN A 1016 36.54 28.47 -18.86
C ASN A 1016 35.53 28.62 -17.71
N GLY A 1017 36.04 28.84 -16.51
CA GLY A 1017 35.23 29.01 -15.31
C GLY A 1017 34.22 30.16 -15.44
N GLN A 1018 34.59 31.27 -16.08
CA GLN A 1018 33.72 32.43 -16.25
C GLN A 1018 32.45 32.08 -17.06
N LYS A 1019 32.62 31.41 -18.21
CA LYS A 1019 31.49 30.98 -19.04
C LYS A 1019 30.65 29.90 -18.34
N ALA A 1020 31.29 29.00 -17.59
CA ALA A 1020 30.57 28.01 -16.79
C ALA A 1020 29.68 28.71 -15.74
N PHE A 1021 30.24 29.68 -15.00
CA PHE A 1021 29.54 30.47 -14.01
C PHE A 1021 28.35 31.24 -14.59
N GLU A 1022 28.56 31.96 -15.69
CA GLU A 1022 27.49 32.70 -16.38
C GLU A 1022 26.33 31.80 -16.81
N LEU A 1023 26.63 30.60 -17.31
CA LEU A 1023 25.62 29.62 -17.72
C LEU A 1023 24.91 28.99 -16.52
N TYR A 1024 25.63 28.63 -15.45
CA TYR A 1024 25.01 28.12 -14.22
C TYR A 1024 24.12 29.18 -13.56
N GLN A 1025 24.58 30.43 -13.48
CA GLN A 1025 23.81 31.55 -12.96
C GLN A 1025 22.53 31.77 -13.79
N LYS A 1026 22.63 31.76 -15.12
CA LYS A 1026 21.48 31.91 -16.01
C LYS A 1026 20.46 30.78 -15.80
N CYS A 1027 20.93 29.55 -15.56
CA CYS A 1027 20.05 28.41 -15.26
C CYS A 1027 19.42 28.49 -13.87
N ALA A 1028 20.17 28.92 -12.86
CA ALA A 1028 19.68 29.10 -11.48
C ALA A 1028 18.58 30.18 -11.41
N ASN A 1029 18.72 31.27 -12.17
CA ASN A 1029 17.73 32.36 -12.25
C ASN A 1029 16.38 31.92 -12.87
N LEU A 1030 16.35 30.79 -13.58
CA LEU A 1030 15.12 30.18 -14.11
C LEU A 1030 14.40 29.28 -13.08
N GLY A 1031 14.88 29.23 -11.82
CA GLY A 1031 14.17 28.60 -10.71
C GLY A 1031 14.37 27.08 -10.56
N ASN A 1032 15.31 26.48 -11.28
CA ASN A 1032 15.60 25.05 -11.17
C ASN A 1032 16.48 24.74 -9.95
N VAL A 1033 15.96 23.92 -9.01
CA VAL A 1033 16.60 23.63 -7.71
C VAL A 1033 17.99 23.02 -7.82
N ILE A 1034 18.22 22.16 -8.83
CA ILE A 1034 19.51 21.50 -9.05
C ILE A 1034 20.56 22.56 -9.45
N ARG A 1035 20.15 23.57 -10.23
CA ARG A 1035 21.04 24.60 -10.77
C ARG A 1035 21.38 25.68 -9.76
N ILE A 1036 20.51 25.88 -8.77
CA ILE A 1036 20.84 26.68 -7.57
C ILE A 1036 21.99 26.01 -6.80
N SER A 1037 21.96 24.67 -6.66
CA SER A 1037 23.05 23.92 -6.02
C SER A 1037 24.37 23.97 -6.82
N ASP A 1038 24.33 23.89 -8.15
CA ASP A 1038 25.54 23.98 -8.98
C ASP A 1038 26.20 25.38 -8.89
N LEU A 1039 25.39 26.43 -8.79
CA LEU A 1039 25.89 27.78 -8.56
C LEU A 1039 26.56 27.90 -7.17
N GLY A 1040 25.95 27.27 -6.14
CA GLY A 1040 26.57 27.16 -4.81
C GLY A 1040 27.94 26.48 -4.87
N TYR A 1041 28.06 25.42 -5.66
CA TYR A 1041 29.35 24.76 -5.92
C TYR A 1041 30.37 25.67 -6.61
N CYS A 1042 29.94 26.54 -7.52
CA CYS A 1042 30.83 27.52 -8.13
C CYS A 1042 31.35 28.56 -7.13
N HIS A 1043 30.50 29.08 -6.25
CA HIS A 1043 30.93 29.99 -5.18
C HIS A 1043 31.84 29.31 -4.16
N GLU A 1044 31.56 28.06 -3.81
CA GLU A 1044 32.36 27.29 -2.87
C GLU A 1044 33.79 27.05 -3.36
N ASN A 1045 33.96 26.87 -4.68
CA ASN A 1045 35.22 26.48 -5.30
C ASN A 1045 35.86 27.59 -6.14
N GLY A 1046 35.28 28.79 -6.17
CA GLY A 1046 35.78 29.92 -6.95
C GLY A 1046 35.80 29.68 -8.47
N ILE A 1047 34.79 28.97 -8.99
CA ILE A 1047 34.70 28.62 -10.41
C ILE A 1047 34.04 29.79 -11.15
N GLY A 1048 34.84 30.60 -11.84
CA GLY A 1048 34.34 31.77 -12.60
C GLY A 1048 33.87 32.93 -11.73
N THR A 1049 34.16 32.86 -10.44
CA THR A 1049 33.90 33.89 -9.42
C THR A 1049 34.94 33.77 -8.31
N SER A 1050 35.01 34.72 -7.38
CA SER A 1050 35.80 34.56 -6.16
C SER A 1050 35.16 33.51 -5.24
N VAL A 1051 35.98 32.80 -4.45
CA VAL A 1051 35.46 31.90 -3.42
C VAL A 1051 34.59 32.70 -2.45
N ASP A 1052 33.35 32.25 -2.28
CA ASP A 1052 32.38 32.83 -1.36
C ASP A 1052 31.63 31.70 -0.65
N GLU A 1053 32.12 31.33 0.52
CA GLU A 1053 31.60 30.21 1.28
C GLU A 1053 30.22 30.52 1.87
N GLN A 1054 29.93 31.79 2.14
CA GLN A 1054 28.64 32.24 2.67
C GLN A 1054 27.57 32.15 1.58
N GLU A 1055 27.85 32.65 0.38
CA GLU A 1055 26.94 32.55 -0.76
C GLU A 1055 26.72 31.08 -1.16
N ALA A 1056 27.77 30.25 -1.11
CA ALA A 1056 27.66 28.81 -1.34
C ALA A 1056 26.71 28.13 -0.33
N PHE A 1057 26.86 28.45 0.97
CA PHE A 1057 25.99 27.96 2.03
C PHE A 1057 24.52 28.36 1.79
N GLU A 1058 24.27 29.63 1.47
CA GLU A 1058 22.92 30.15 1.21
C GLU A 1058 22.27 29.49 -0.01
N LEU A 1059 23.04 29.25 -1.08
CA LEU A 1059 22.57 28.57 -2.28
C LEU A 1059 22.26 27.08 -2.01
N TYR A 1060 23.11 26.38 -1.25
CA TYR A 1060 22.79 25.02 -0.83
C TYR A 1060 21.58 24.98 0.11
N GLN A 1061 21.47 25.89 1.09
CA GLN A 1061 20.31 25.98 1.98
C GLN A 1061 19.00 26.19 1.20
N LYS A 1062 19.04 27.08 0.21
CA LYS A 1062 17.90 27.33 -0.67
C LYS A 1062 17.52 26.08 -1.48
N ALA A 1063 18.50 25.36 -2.03
CA ALA A 1063 18.24 24.13 -2.77
C ALA A 1063 17.74 22.99 -1.85
N ALA A 1064 18.24 22.89 -0.62
CA ALA A 1064 17.82 21.92 0.38
C ALA A 1064 16.40 22.16 0.91
N ASN A 1065 16.02 23.41 1.16
CA ASN A 1065 14.66 23.80 1.56
C ASN A 1065 13.62 23.52 0.47
N LEU A 1066 14.06 23.50 -0.78
CA LEU A 1066 13.26 23.09 -1.94
C LEU A 1066 13.29 21.56 -2.17
N GLY A 1067 13.96 20.81 -1.29
CA GLY A 1067 13.97 19.34 -1.25
C GLY A 1067 15.09 18.66 -2.05
N TYR A 1068 16.16 19.38 -2.43
CA TYR A 1068 17.27 18.76 -3.16
C TYR A 1068 18.30 18.11 -2.23
N TYR A 1069 18.35 16.78 -2.25
CA TYR A 1069 19.15 15.97 -1.32
C TYR A 1069 20.67 16.18 -1.43
N LEU A 1070 21.22 16.44 -2.61
CA LEU A 1070 22.66 16.74 -2.74
C LEU A 1070 23.03 18.06 -2.06
N ALA A 1071 22.12 19.04 -2.07
CA ALA A 1071 22.33 20.29 -1.35
C ALA A 1071 22.18 20.11 0.18
N GLN A 1072 21.29 19.23 0.64
CA GLN A 1072 21.23 18.82 2.05
C GLN A 1072 22.54 18.16 2.49
N TYR A 1073 23.08 17.26 1.67
CA TYR A 1073 24.38 16.66 1.93
C TYR A 1073 25.53 17.69 1.96
N ASN A 1074 25.53 18.65 1.04
CA ASN A 1074 26.54 19.71 1.01
C ASN A 1074 26.41 20.65 2.22
N LEU A 1075 25.20 20.97 2.68
CA LEU A 1075 24.97 21.71 3.93
C LEU A 1075 25.47 20.96 5.16
N ALA A 1076 25.16 19.67 5.26
CA ALA A 1076 25.63 18.84 6.36
C ALA A 1076 27.17 18.82 6.39
N CYS A 1077 27.80 18.75 5.22
CA CYS A 1077 29.25 18.89 5.09
C CYS A 1077 29.75 20.26 5.57
N MET A 1078 29.09 21.35 5.16
CA MET A 1078 29.44 22.72 5.56
C MET A 1078 29.28 22.96 7.07
N HIS A 1079 28.20 22.49 7.69
CA HIS A 1079 28.01 22.51 9.16
C HIS A 1079 29.05 21.67 9.90
N LYS A 1080 29.42 20.49 9.36
CA LYS A 1080 30.42 19.61 9.97
C LYS A 1080 31.81 20.23 10.04
N ILE A 1081 32.20 20.94 8.99
CA ILE A 1081 33.55 21.51 8.83
C ILE A 1081 33.62 23.01 9.21
N GLY A 1082 32.47 23.68 9.35
CA GLY A 1082 32.39 25.11 9.67
C GLY A 1082 32.77 26.02 8.48
N LYS A 1083 32.40 25.63 7.26
CA LYS A 1083 32.70 26.37 6.02
C LYS A 1083 31.45 27.15 5.61
N GLY A 1084 31.53 28.48 5.55
CA GLY A 1084 30.36 29.34 5.26
C GLY A 1084 29.27 29.37 6.33
N VAL A 1085 29.45 28.68 7.45
CA VAL A 1085 28.54 28.64 8.61
C VAL A 1085 29.32 28.22 9.86
N GLU A 1086 28.83 28.56 11.06
CA GLU A 1086 29.43 28.04 12.30
C GLU A 1086 29.36 26.51 12.34
N ARG A 1087 30.40 25.92 12.91
CA ARG A 1087 30.51 24.47 13.03
C ARG A 1087 29.47 23.94 14.00
N ASP A 1088 28.54 23.14 13.49
CA ASP A 1088 27.46 22.54 14.26
C ASP A 1088 27.35 21.05 13.89
N LYS A 1089 27.67 20.18 14.85
CA LYS A 1089 27.65 18.74 14.62
C LYS A 1089 26.24 18.16 14.65
N ASP A 1090 25.31 18.79 15.36
CA ASP A 1090 23.95 18.30 15.50
C ASP A 1090 23.15 18.64 14.23
N GLN A 1091 23.35 19.83 13.68
CA GLN A 1091 22.83 20.20 12.35
C GLN A 1091 23.48 19.43 11.19
N ALA A 1092 24.69 18.90 11.36
CA ALA A 1092 25.31 18.04 10.34
C ALA A 1092 24.81 16.58 10.36
N ILE A 1093 24.14 16.16 11.45
CA ILE A 1093 23.57 14.81 11.61
C ILE A 1093 22.10 14.79 11.17
N TYR A 1094 21.37 15.88 11.40
CA TYR A 1094 20.02 16.11 10.91
C TYR A 1094 19.99 16.28 9.39
#